data_AF-A0A3B9GCP0-F1
#
_entry.id   AF-A0A3B9GCP0-F1
#
_cell.length_a   1.000
_cell.length_b   1.000
_cell.length_c   1.000
_cell.angle_alpha   90.00
_cell.angle_beta   90.00
_cell.angle_gamma   90.00
#
_symmetry.space_group_name_H-M   'P 1'
#
loop_
_entity.id
_entity.type
_entity.pdbx_description
1 polymer ?
#
loop_
_entity_poly.entity_id
_entity_poly.type
_entity_poly.pdbx_seq_one_letter_code
_entity_poly.pdbx_strand_id
1 'polypeptide(L)'
;PGGTYAYFVTIAADGTPVFPYAMGREYYGTPAGGNVNSITEPVTLLFEGGAEKGSSIDAIQTGNDEITLTWKAVEGGSYQLETSPSLRGGSWKTTLSSVNPEQDKLVVDDKTVALSRNFYRVKKAAVAPYDDSGFVDNNIFTTTYTFRFPANLPLPENINSLTVGAQEVSLANISSYDRSTGIVTLCFNSTTLPDGDHQAVINSTHISENFFSIGGQKNILLLIIDDWGIDASPFDNPTGIALPKLPNMDALVRRGLRFTRCHSQPLCSPTRATILTGRHPFEHTVGNPSNSSILPTSELTLPEIFTAQNSRFGMAAYGKWHLGGTANAPSVRGGWPEFAGIRRGGVTNYTLWDKLENGTTTEDVTSYTTTDQVNEGTDFIVSQGTNPWFLWMAFNAPHTPFHSPPSNLAPVGGYSTSGSSNSDQYIRALEALDTEIGRLLTVVDLNRTNVIVIGDNGTPGQVVQAPFGNGHAKGDLYQGGIHVPLFAVGPDIRITGTTDKLVHCVDLFSTILDLGGIDGNAATAGFSTHSQSLLPIFHGTDTASRCVIAEKFGDNNGNGRALISDVYPDYKLIIFGDKDDISDTPIFELYNLPSDANEQTNLLLSPLSNEAQSAYDHLLAKDLALGGGYSDSPAGSFDTIYIELPNRTGPTSPPNNLSVNPTAIIIDGQSASFVAREDSSGTAQRYWVKCSLTPGTGGPFTSATVTFPNNPNTGGARSFNSTQIIANP
;
A
#
# COMPACT_ATOMS: atom_id res chain seq x y z
N PRO A 1 -36.58 -4.56 -10.55
CA PRO A 1 -37.42 -5.39 -9.65
C PRO A 1 -38.73 -4.68 -9.30
N GLY A 2 -39.84 -5.43 -9.15
CA GLY A 2 -41.07 -4.92 -8.56
C GLY A 2 -40.91 -4.79 -7.04
N GLY A 3 -40.95 -3.54 -6.55
CA GLY A 3 -40.83 -3.17 -5.12
C GLY A 3 -40.05 -1.87 -4.93
N THR A 4 -40.50 -1.01 -3.99
CA THR A 4 -40.19 0.44 -3.93
C THR A 4 -38.81 0.79 -3.36
N TYR A 5 -38.14 1.75 -4.02
CA TYR A 5 -36.91 2.41 -3.56
C TYR A 5 -37.13 3.93 -3.48
N ALA A 6 -36.49 4.61 -2.52
CA ALA A 6 -36.54 6.07 -2.40
C ALA A 6 -35.16 6.70 -2.65
N TYR A 7 -35.13 7.67 -3.56
CA TYR A 7 -33.98 8.51 -3.87
C TYR A 7 -34.35 9.96 -3.52
N PHE A 8 -33.43 10.72 -2.91
CA PHE A 8 -33.67 12.14 -2.64
C PHE A 8 -32.96 13.00 -3.68
N VAL A 9 -33.75 13.81 -4.40
CA VAL A 9 -33.27 14.81 -5.37
C VAL A 9 -33.63 16.18 -4.82
N THR A 10 -32.67 17.11 -4.79
CA THR A 10 -32.98 18.50 -4.44
C THR A 10 -33.68 19.15 -5.63
N ILE A 11 -34.97 19.45 -5.46
CA ILE A 11 -35.82 20.10 -6.46
C ILE A 11 -36.24 21.48 -5.95
N ALA A 12 -36.38 22.44 -6.87
CA ALA A 12 -37.08 23.68 -6.58
C ALA A 12 -38.57 23.40 -6.29
N ALA A 13 -39.29 24.37 -5.72
CA ALA A 13 -40.70 24.22 -5.34
C ALA A 13 -41.64 23.87 -6.53
N ASP A 14 -41.16 24.08 -7.76
CA ASP A 14 -41.86 23.72 -9.02
C ASP A 14 -41.49 22.33 -9.56
N GLY A 15 -40.62 21.58 -8.88
CA GLY A 15 -40.20 20.23 -9.25
C GLY A 15 -38.93 20.17 -10.10
N THR A 16 -38.29 21.30 -10.42
CA THR A 16 -37.09 21.31 -11.26
C THR A 16 -35.84 20.89 -10.47
N PRO A 17 -35.04 19.89 -10.92
CA PRO A 17 -33.79 19.50 -10.27
C PRO A 17 -32.74 20.63 -10.33
N VAL A 18 -31.96 20.82 -9.25
CA VAL A 18 -30.93 21.89 -9.17
C VAL A 18 -29.54 21.31 -8.85
N PHE A 19 -28.52 21.73 -9.59
CA PHE A 19 -27.09 21.36 -9.42
C PHE A 19 -26.39 22.30 -8.41
N PRO A 20 -25.35 21.87 -7.63
CA PRO A 20 -24.66 20.57 -7.62
C PRO A 20 -25.28 19.48 -6.74
N TYR A 21 -25.11 18.22 -7.15
CA TYR A 21 -25.47 17.05 -6.35
C TYR A 21 -24.51 16.90 -5.17
N ALA A 22 -24.99 17.11 -3.95
CA ALA A 22 -24.28 16.66 -2.76
C ALA A 22 -24.57 15.16 -2.57
N MET A 23 -23.63 14.30 -2.96
CA MET A 23 -23.63 12.90 -2.52
C MET A 23 -22.99 12.84 -1.13
N GLY A 24 -23.78 13.08 -0.09
CA GLY A 24 -23.36 12.88 1.29
C GLY A 24 -23.61 11.44 1.73
N ARG A 25 -22.59 10.79 2.31
CA ARG A 25 -22.80 9.65 3.20
C ARG A 25 -22.79 10.18 4.62
N GLU A 26 -23.96 10.35 5.21
CA GLU A 26 -24.16 10.26 6.66
C GLU A 26 -25.66 10.17 6.97
N TYR A 27 -26.02 9.19 7.80
CA TYR A 27 -27.33 9.05 8.43
C TYR A 27 -27.14 9.27 9.92
N TYR A 28 -27.91 10.19 10.52
CA TYR A 28 -28.04 10.33 11.96
C TYR A 28 -29.39 9.75 12.41
N GLY A 29 -29.34 8.55 13.00
CA GLY A 29 -30.47 7.83 13.56
C GLY A 29 -30.16 6.34 13.74
N THR A 30 -31.02 5.58 14.41
CA THR A 30 -30.87 4.12 14.55
C THR A 30 -31.85 3.42 13.60
N PRO A 31 -31.40 2.75 12.53
CA PRO A 31 -32.30 1.98 11.67
C PRO A 31 -32.83 0.75 12.42
N ALA A 32 -34.13 0.51 12.37
CA ALA A 32 -34.75 -0.72 12.85
C ALA A 32 -35.33 -1.49 11.65
N GLY A 33 -34.63 -2.54 11.23
CA GLY A 33 -35.03 -3.43 10.13
C GLY A 33 -33.86 -4.33 9.72
N GLY A 34 -34.08 -5.64 9.70
CA GLY A 34 -33.06 -6.65 9.46
C GLY A 34 -32.52 -6.69 8.03
N ASN A 35 -31.33 -7.29 7.89
CA ASN A 35 -30.58 -7.35 6.65
C ASN A 35 -31.02 -8.51 5.73
N VAL A 36 -30.95 -8.28 4.42
CA VAL A 36 -30.68 -9.33 3.44
C VAL A 36 -29.17 -9.29 3.18
N ASN A 37 -28.43 -10.28 3.69
CA ASN A 37 -26.95 -10.29 3.76
C ASN A 37 -26.27 -10.96 2.56
N SER A 38 -27.00 -11.40 1.53
CA SER A 38 -26.36 -11.97 0.32
C SER A 38 -27.23 -11.81 -0.91
N ILE A 39 -26.57 -11.44 -2.01
CA ILE A 39 -27.00 -11.70 -3.39
C ILE A 39 -26.06 -12.81 -3.86
N THR A 40 -26.59 -14.00 -4.13
CA THR A 40 -25.79 -15.21 -4.36
C THR A 40 -25.33 -15.36 -5.80
N GLU A 41 -25.79 -14.48 -6.67
CA GLU A 41 -25.48 -14.46 -8.10
C GLU A 41 -24.54 -13.27 -8.40
N PRO A 42 -23.56 -13.43 -9.29
CA PRO A 42 -22.64 -12.36 -9.66
C PRO A 42 -23.40 -11.20 -10.29
N VAL A 43 -23.23 -9.99 -9.73
CA VAL A 43 -23.73 -8.75 -10.32
C VAL A 43 -22.58 -8.07 -11.05
N THR A 44 -22.70 -7.97 -12.37
CA THR A 44 -21.73 -7.27 -13.22
C THR A 44 -22.50 -6.29 -14.10
N LEU A 45 -22.15 -5.01 -14.03
CA LEU A 45 -22.67 -4.02 -14.98
C LEU A 45 -21.79 -4.07 -16.23
N LEU A 46 -22.31 -4.66 -17.29
CA LEU A 46 -21.56 -5.00 -18.51
C LEU A 46 -21.71 -3.96 -19.63
N PHE A 47 -22.69 -3.06 -19.55
CA PHE A 47 -23.01 -2.05 -20.55
C PHE A 47 -23.89 -0.93 -19.95
N GLU A 48 -23.76 0.30 -20.45
CA GLU A 48 -24.71 1.38 -20.20
C GLU A 48 -25.33 1.83 -21.53
N GLY A 49 -26.47 1.22 -21.84
CA GLY A 49 -27.40 1.68 -22.86
C GLY A 49 -28.79 1.77 -22.27
N GLY A 50 -29.55 2.73 -22.78
CA GLY A 50 -30.87 3.05 -22.27
C GLY A 50 -31.26 4.48 -22.64
N ALA A 51 -32.51 4.83 -22.34
CA ALA A 51 -33.11 6.11 -22.72
C ALA A 51 -32.42 7.36 -22.10
N GLU A 52 -31.40 7.19 -21.26
CA GLU A 52 -30.64 8.25 -20.59
C GLU A 52 -29.53 8.88 -21.46
N LYS A 53 -29.17 8.28 -22.60
CA LYS A 53 -28.21 8.87 -23.55
C LYS A 53 -28.88 9.92 -24.43
N GLY A 54 -28.42 11.17 -24.37
CA GLY A 54 -28.93 12.25 -25.23
C GLY A 54 -28.38 12.16 -26.67
N SER A 55 -29.18 12.50 -27.68
CA SER A 55 -28.70 12.63 -29.06
C SER A 55 -27.80 13.85 -29.18
N SER A 56 -26.56 13.66 -29.66
CA SER A 56 -25.61 14.75 -29.94
C SER A 56 -24.87 14.51 -31.25
N ILE A 57 -24.41 15.60 -31.88
CA ILE A 57 -23.53 15.51 -33.05
C ILE A 57 -22.16 15.03 -32.58
N ASP A 58 -21.64 13.97 -33.20
CA ASP A 58 -20.35 13.37 -32.87
C ASP A 58 -19.26 13.83 -33.86
N ALA A 59 -19.57 13.82 -35.17
CA ALA A 59 -18.65 14.30 -36.20
C ALA A 59 -19.38 14.85 -37.44
N ILE A 60 -18.72 15.76 -38.16
CA ILE A 60 -19.12 16.28 -39.47
C ILE A 60 -17.93 16.18 -40.41
N GLN A 61 -18.07 15.53 -41.55
CA GLN A 61 -17.04 15.42 -42.58
C GLN A 61 -17.58 15.93 -43.93
N THR A 62 -16.74 16.65 -44.69
CA THR A 62 -17.09 17.19 -46.00
C THR A 62 -16.09 16.71 -47.05
N GLY A 63 -16.57 16.02 -48.08
CA GLY A 63 -15.81 15.64 -49.28
C GLY A 63 -16.13 16.54 -50.48
N ASN A 64 -15.58 16.22 -51.65
CA ASN A 64 -15.75 17.04 -52.86
C ASN A 64 -17.21 17.17 -53.31
N ASP A 65 -18.07 16.18 -53.04
CA ASP A 65 -19.51 16.18 -53.38
C ASP A 65 -20.39 15.50 -52.29
N GLU A 66 -19.88 15.31 -51.07
CA GLU A 66 -20.57 14.55 -50.01
C GLU A 66 -20.42 15.25 -48.64
N ILE A 67 -21.47 15.18 -47.82
CA ILE A 67 -21.43 15.55 -46.40
C ILE A 67 -21.82 14.32 -45.58
N THR A 68 -20.91 13.85 -44.73
CA THR A 68 -21.17 12.76 -43.79
C THR A 68 -21.44 13.35 -42.40
N LEU A 69 -22.62 13.06 -41.86
CA LEU A 69 -23.01 13.46 -40.51
C LEU A 69 -23.04 12.24 -39.59
N THR A 70 -22.29 12.28 -38.49
CA THR A 70 -22.27 11.23 -37.47
C THR A 70 -22.90 11.75 -36.18
N TRP A 71 -23.92 11.06 -35.69
CA TRP A 71 -24.67 11.43 -34.48
C TRP A 71 -24.70 10.27 -33.49
N LYS A 72 -24.72 10.58 -32.19
CA LYS A 72 -24.99 9.59 -31.14
C LYS A 72 -26.48 9.24 -31.17
N ALA A 73 -26.77 7.96 -31.43
CA ALA A 73 -28.11 7.43 -31.47
C ALA A 73 -28.51 6.87 -30.10
N VAL A 74 -29.76 7.16 -29.73
CA VAL A 74 -30.50 6.42 -28.71
C VAL A 74 -30.91 5.06 -29.27
N GLU A 75 -30.68 4.02 -28.48
CA GLU A 75 -31.08 2.64 -28.76
C GLU A 75 -32.57 2.51 -29.07
N GLY A 76 -32.90 1.65 -30.04
CA GLY A 76 -34.27 1.50 -30.56
C GLY A 76 -34.84 2.75 -31.24
N GLY A 77 -34.05 3.81 -31.40
CA GLY A 77 -34.45 5.05 -32.05
C GLY A 77 -34.47 4.93 -33.57
N SER A 78 -35.52 5.47 -34.20
CA SER A 78 -35.53 5.73 -35.64
C SER A 78 -35.36 7.23 -35.88
N TYR A 79 -34.64 7.59 -36.94
CA TYR A 79 -34.23 8.97 -37.19
C TYR A 79 -34.61 9.44 -38.60
N GLN A 80 -34.78 10.75 -38.74
CA GLN A 80 -35.02 11.45 -39.99
C GLN A 80 -33.95 12.51 -40.20
N LEU A 81 -33.48 12.66 -41.44
CA LEU A 81 -32.67 13.82 -41.83
C LEU A 81 -33.61 14.90 -42.37
N GLU A 82 -33.53 16.10 -41.81
CA GLU A 82 -34.23 17.28 -42.32
C GLU A 82 -33.23 18.35 -42.76
N THR A 83 -33.54 19.02 -43.86
CA THR A 83 -32.74 20.14 -44.38
C THR A 83 -33.56 21.42 -44.45
N SER A 84 -32.90 22.57 -44.29
CA SER A 84 -33.53 23.87 -44.50
C SER A 84 -32.54 24.91 -45.01
N PRO A 85 -32.91 25.82 -45.92
CA PRO A 85 -32.06 26.96 -46.28
C PRO A 85 -31.97 28.04 -45.18
N SER A 86 -32.73 27.92 -44.08
CA SER A 86 -32.78 28.90 -42.98
C SER A 86 -33.02 28.25 -41.61
N LEU A 87 -32.37 28.76 -40.56
CA LEU A 87 -32.62 28.36 -39.17
C LEU A 87 -33.90 28.97 -38.57
N ARG A 88 -34.51 30.00 -39.20
CA ARG A 88 -35.75 30.62 -38.70
C ARG A 88 -36.96 29.76 -39.08
N GLY A 89 -37.76 29.37 -38.08
CA GLY A 89 -38.72 28.26 -38.16
C GLY A 89 -39.76 28.33 -39.29
N GLY A 90 -40.04 27.17 -39.90
CA GLY A 90 -41.14 26.95 -40.85
C GLY A 90 -40.77 26.20 -42.13
N SER A 91 -39.48 26.07 -42.47
CA SER A 91 -39.03 25.59 -43.79
C SER A 91 -38.10 24.36 -43.75
N TRP A 92 -38.24 23.49 -42.75
CA TRP A 92 -37.51 22.21 -42.69
C TRP A 92 -38.21 21.17 -43.55
N LYS A 93 -37.48 20.52 -44.45
CA LYS A 93 -37.97 19.45 -45.32
C LYS A 93 -37.27 18.14 -44.96
N THR A 94 -38.04 17.09 -44.68
CA THR A 94 -37.50 15.74 -44.53
C THR A 94 -36.87 15.30 -45.84
N THR A 95 -35.56 15.04 -45.80
CA THR A 95 -34.75 14.59 -46.93
C THR A 95 -34.59 13.07 -46.89
N LEU A 96 -34.43 12.49 -45.69
CA LEU A 96 -34.47 11.05 -45.46
C LEU A 96 -35.50 10.72 -44.37
N SER A 97 -36.47 9.87 -44.71
CA SER A 97 -37.62 9.55 -43.85
C SER A 97 -37.38 8.43 -42.84
N SER A 98 -36.34 7.62 -43.04
CA SER A 98 -35.94 6.53 -42.13
C SER A 98 -34.44 6.28 -42.25
N VAL A 99 -33.70 6.65 -41.22
CA VAL A 99 -32.29 6.29 -41.06
C VAL A 99 -32.16 5.48 -39.78
N ASN A 100 -31.63 4.27 -39.92
CA ASN A 100 -31.41 3.36 -38.81
C ASN A 100 -29.98 3.54 -38.30
N PRO A 101 -29.78 3.66 -36.98
CA PRO A 101 -28.44 3.69 -36.42
C PRO A 101 -27.78 2.32 -36.50
N GLU A 102 -26.46 2.31 -36.62
CA GLU A 102 -25.62 1.15 -36.40
C GLU A 102 -25.08 1.27 -34.97
N GLN A 103 -25.61 0.45 -34.05
CA GLN A 103 -25.34 0.55 -32.61
C GLN A 103 -25.69 1.96 -32.06
N ASP A 104 -24.78 2.59 -31.31
CA ASP A 104 -24.97 3.93 -30.74
C ASP A 104 -24.61 5.07 -31.71
N LYS A 105 -24.38 4.77 -33.00
CA LYS A 105 -24.01 5.76 -34.02
C LYS A 105 -24.97 5.75 -35.20
N LEU A 106 -25.43 6.94 -35.56
CA LEU A 106 -26.15 7.18 -36.81
C LEU A 106 -25.19 7.86 -37.80
N VAL A 107 -24.88 7.19 -38.90
CA VAL A 107 -24.14 7.76 -40.02
C VAL A 107 -25.10 8.05 -41.16
N VAL A 108 -25.18 9.30 -41.59
CA VAL A 108 -26.00 9.72 -42.73
C VAL A 108 -25.10 10.18 -43.86
N ASP A 109 -25.17 9.47 -44.97
CA ASP A 109 -24.49 9.77 -46.23
C ASP A 109 -25.53 10.22 -47.26
N ASP A 110 -25.52 11.50 -47.64
CA ASP A 110 -26.41 12.04 -48.67
C ASP A 110 -25.64 12.36 -49.96
N LYS A 111 -25.63 11.38 -50.86
CA LYS A 111 -25.04 11.49 -52.21
C LYS A 111 -25.98 12.10 -53.25
N THR A 112 -27.21 12.45 -52.86
CA THR A 112 -28.28 12.81 -53.81
C THR A 112 -28.52 14.31 -53.94
N VAL A 113 -27.90 15.11 -53.09
CA VAL A 113 -28.11 16.57 -53.05
C VAL A 113 -26.82 17.27 -53.45
N ALA A 114 -26.78 17.79 -54.68
CA ALA A 114 -25.76 18.74 -55.10
C ALA A 114 -25.61 19.82 -54.01
N LEU A 115 -24.38 20.02 -53.51
CA LEU A 115 -23.99 20.87 -52.38
C LEU A 115 -24.70 22.23 -52.41
N SER A 116 -25.92 22.29 -51.88
CA SER A 116 -26.68 23.51 -51.69
C SER A 116 -26.52 23.89 -50.23
N ARG A 117 -26.14 25.15 -49.97
CA ARG A 117 -25.91 25.69 -48.63
C ARG A 117 -27.19 25.64 -47.80
N ASN A 118 -27.41 24.52 -47.13
CA ASN A 118 -28.54 24.27 -46.24
C ASN A 118 -28.04 23.93 -44.84
N PHE A 119 -28.90 24.17 -43.86
CA PHE A 119 -28.79 23.63 -42.51
C PHE A 119 -29.33 22.21 -42.50
N TYR A 120 -28.64 21.33 -41.79
CA TYR A 120 -29.00 19.92 -41.61
C TYR A 120 -29.32 19.68 -40.15
N ARG A 121 -30.35 18.89 -39.87
CA ARG A 121 -30.59 18.36 -38.53
C ARG A 121 -31.09 16.93 -38.62
N VAL A 122 -30.67 16.11 -37.66
CA VAL A 122 -31.27 14.80 -37.43
C VAL A 122 -32.38 14.98 -36.40
N LYS A 123 -33.55 14.45 -36.73
CA LYS A 123 -34.73 14.43 -35.87
C LYS A 123 -35.04 12.99 -35.50
N LYS A 124 -35.11 12.71 -34.20
CA LYS A 124 -35.60 11.42 -33.72
C LYS A 124 -37.10 11.30 -34.02
N ALA A 125 -37.48 10.29 -34.79
CA ALA A 125 -38.83 10.06 -35.27
C ALA A 125 -39.65 9.18 -34.31
N ALA A 126 -39.04 8.11 -33.78
CA ALA A 126 -39.63 7.26 -32.75
C ALA A 126 -38.52 6.64 -31.88
N VAL A 127 -38.93 6.06 -30.75
CA VAL A 127 -38.10 5.18 -29.90
C VAL A 127 -38.92 3.92 -29.67
N ALA A 128 -38.33 2.75 -29.92
CA ALA A 128 -38.97 1.48 -29.63
C ALA A 128 -39.22 1.32 -28.11
N PRO A 129 -40.21 0.49 -27.70
CA PRO A 129 -40.37 0.10 -26.30
C PRO A 129 -39.05 -0.44 -25.74
N TYR A 130 -38.84 -0.27 -24.43
CA TYR A 130 -37.68 -0.79 -23.72
C TYR A 130 -37.42 -2.26 -24.08
N ASP A 131 -36.21 -2.54 -24.54
CA ASP A 131 -35.70 -3.85 -24.91
C ASP A 131 -34.63 -4.24 -23.89
N ASP A 132 -34.80 -5.39 -23.22
CA ASP A 132 -33.86 -5.91 -22.23
C ASP A 132 -32.68 -6.67 -22.86
N SER A 133 -32.74 -6.89 -24.16
CA SER A 133 -31.75 -7.66 -24.92
C SER A 133 -30.60 -6.78 -25.44
N GLY A 134 -30.76 -5.46 -25.40
CA GLY A 134 -29.84 -4.49 -26.03
C GLY A 134 -29.71 -4.70 -27.55
N PHE A 135 -28.80 -3.97 -28.21
CA PHE A 135 -28.35 -4.35 -29.55
C PHE A 135 -27.85 -5.80 -29.52
N VAL A 136 -28.46 -6.68 -30.33
CA VAL A 136 -28.07 -8.09 -30.42
C VAL A 136 -26.66 -8.19 -30.99
N ASP A 137 -25.67 -8.30 -30.12
CA ASP A 137 -24.27 -8.41 -30.49
C ASP A 137 -23.83 -9.88 -30.46
N ASN A 138 -23.64 -10.48 -31.63
CA ASN A 138 -23.05 -11.80 -31.75
C ASN A 138 -21.51 -11.78 -31.61
N ASN A 139 -20.89 -10.61 -31.40
CA ASN A 139 -19.44 -10.46 -31.25
C ASN A 139 -19.09 -9.93 -29.85
N ILE A 140 -19.07 -10.83 -28.88
CA ILE A 140 -18.82 -10.59 -27.44
C ILE A 140 -17.34 -10.20 -27.15
N PHE A 141 -16.55 -9.82 -28.15
CA PHE A 141 -15.15 -9.46 -27.96
C PHE A 141 -14.89 -8.10 -28.61
N THR A 142 -14.39 -7.13 -27.84
CA THR A 142 -14.15 -5.74 -28.30
C THR A 142 -12.69 -5.49 -28.71
N THR A 143 -11.79 -6.47 -28.51
CA THR A 143 -10.37 -6.33 -28.78
C THR A 143 -9.96 -7.15 -29.99
N THR A 144 -9.68 -6.49 -31.10
CA THR A 144 -9.21 -7.14 -32.34
C THR A 144 -7.70 -7.36 -32.32
N TYR A 145 -7.26 -8.52 -32.76
CA TYR A 145 -5.85 -8.89 -32.88
C TYR A 145 -5.47 -9.16 -34.33
N THR A 146 -4.28 -8.70 -34.72
CA THR A 146 -3.78 -8.80 -36.10
C THR A 146 -2.67 -9.85 -36.18
N PHE A 147 -2.91 -10.87 -36.98
CA PHE A 147 -1.93 -11.90 -37.32
C PHE A 147 -1.40 -11.67 -38.72
N ARG A 148 -0.08 -11.80 -38.88
CA ARG A 148 0.64 -11.72 -40.15
C ARG A 148 1.10 -13.12 -40.53
N PHE A 149 0.85 -13.51 -41.76
CA PHE A 149 1.26 -14.78 -42.33
C PHE A 149 2.34 -14.56 -43.39
N PRO A 150 3.22 -15.55 -43.63
CA PRO A 150 4.34 -15.41 -44.54
C PRO A 150 3.91 -15.02 -45.96
N ALA A 151 4.51 -13.97 -46.51
CA ALA A 151 4.17 -13.47 -47.85
C ALA A 151 4.50 -14.46 -48.98
N ASN A 152 5.42 -15.41 -48.73
CA ASN A 152 5.77 -16.48 -49.67
C ASN A 152 4.76 -17.63 -49.69
N LEU A 153 3.77 -17.63 -48.78
CA LEU A 153 2.69 -18.59 -48.71
C LEU A 153 1.34 -17.82 -48.67
N PRO A 154 0.86 -17.30 -49.81
CA PRO A 154 -0.32 -16.44 -49.85
C PRO A 154 -1.54 -17.14 -49.22
N LEU A 155 -2.29 -16.38 -48.44
CA LEU A 155 -3.43 -16.89 -47.69
C LEU A 155 -4.46 -17.58 -48.60
N PRO A 156 -5.08 -18.69 -48.14
CA PRO A 156 -5.94 -19.53 -48.96
C PRO A 156 -7.20 -18.80 -49.47
N GLU A 157 -7.83 -19.31 -50.52
CA GLU A 157 -9.06 -18.69 -51.01
C GLU A 157 -10.25 -18.85 -50.06
N ASN A 158 -10.31 -19.98 -49.35
CA ASN A 158 -11.32 -20.26 -48.34
C ASN A 158 -10.65 -20.61 -47.01
N ILE A 159 -11.15 -20.03 -45.91
CA ILE A 159 -10.82 -20.43 -44.55
C ILE A 159 -11.88 -21.42 -44.10
N ASN A 160 -11.48 -22.65 -43.82
CA ASN A 160 -12.34 -23.73 -43.32
C ASN A 160 -12.14 -23.95 -41.81
N SER A 161 -10.97 -23.61 -41.29
CA SER A 161 -10.66 -23.64 -39.86
C SER A 161 -9.64 -22.57 -39.48
N LEU A 162 -9.75 -22.07 -38.25
CA LEU A 162 -8.86 -21.09 -37.66
C LEU A 162 -8.67 -21.41 -36.17
N THR A 163 -7.42 -21.51 -35.72
CA THR A 163 -7.09 -21.62 -34.30
C THR A 163 -6.13 -20.50 -33.90
N VAL A 164 -6.15 -20.13 -32.61
CA VAL A 164 -5.06 -19.40 -31.96
C VAL A 164 -4.57 -20.30 -30.84
N GLY A 165 -3.30 -20.71 -30.86
CA GLY A 165 -2.83 -21.78 -29.97
C GLY A 165 -3.66 -23.06 -30.14
N ALA A 166 -4.14 -23.63 -29.03
CA ALA A 166 -5.02 -24.80 -29.01
C ALA A 166 -6.52 -24.47 -29.13
N GLN A 167 -6.89 -23.19 -29.17
CA GLN A 167 -8.29 -22.75 -29.18
C GLN A 167 -8.80 -22.61 -30.61
N GLU A 168 -9.95 -23.21 -30.91
CA GLU A 168 -10.70 -22.90 -32.14
C GLU A 168 -11.35 -21.51 -32.06
N VAL A 169 -11.21 -20.75 -33.14
CA VAL A 169 -11.81 -19.43 -33.30
C VAL A 169 -12.88 -19.49 -34.38
N SER A 170 -14.08 -19.02 -34.05
CA SER A 170 -15.17 -18.90 -35.01
C SER A 170 -14.77 -17.99 -36.18
N LEU A 171 -15.02 -18.45 -37.40
CA LEU A 171 -14.75 -17.66 -38.62
C LEU A 171 -15.60 -16.39 -38.70
N ALA A 172 -16.73 -16.34 -37.98
CA ALA A 172 -17.56 -15.15 -37.87
C ALA A 172 -16.84 -13.99 -37.16
N ASN A 173 -15.75 -14.27 -36.44
CA ASN A 173 -15.02 -13.27 -35.69
C ASN A 173 -13.84 -12.67 -36.47
N ILE A 174 -13.66 -13.03 -37.74
CA ILE A 174 -12.65 -12.40 -38.60
C ILE A 174 -13.16 -11.01 -39.00
N SER A 175 -12.48 -9.96 -38.52
CA SER A 175 -12.81 -8.57 -38.83
C SER A 175 -12.17 -8.07 -40.13
N SER A 176 -11.02 -8.63 -40.53
CA SER A 176 -10.42 -8.37 -41.84
C SER A 176 -9.55 -9.53 -42.34
N TYR A 177 -9.51 -9.69 -43.67
CA TYR A 177 -8.77 -10.75 -44.35
C TYR A 177 -8.16 -10.23 -45.66
N ASP A 178 -6.86 -9.97 -45.66
CA ASP A 178 -6.12 -9.47 -46.82
C ASP A 178 -5.10 -10.50 -47.31
N ARG A 179 -5.48 -11.17 -48.41
CA ARG A 179 -4.66 -12.20 -49.05
C ARG A 179 -3.39 -11.66 -49.70
N SER A 180 -3.37 -10.39 -50.08
CA SER A 180 -2.24 -9.76 -50.77
C SER A 180 -1.11 -9.38 -49.81
N THR A 181 -1.46 -9.01 -48.58
CA THR A 181 -0.52 -8.61 -47.53
C THR A 181 -0.27 -9.70 -46.49
N GLY A 182 -1.06 -10.78 -46.50
CA GLY A 182 -0.97 -11.86 -45.52
C GLY A 182 -1.51 -11.47 -44.15
N ILE A 183 -2.41 -10.48 -44.08
CA ILE A 183 -2.92 -9.94 -42.82
C ILE A 183 -4.32 -10.49 -42.54
N VAL A 184 -4.50 -11.01 -41.33
CA VAL A 184 -5.80 -11.42 -40.80
C VAL A 184 -6.03 -10.73 -39.47
N THR A 185 -7.15 -10.01 -39.34
CA THR A 185 -7.57 -9.43 -38.07
C THR A 185 -8.80 -10.17 -37.58
N LEU A 186 -8.81 -10.56 -36.32
CA LEU A 186 -9.88 -11.35 -35.71
C LEU A 186 -10.11 -10.96 -34.26
N CYS A 187 -11.27 -11.31 -33.74
CA CYS A 187 -11.65 -11.09 -32.35
C CYS A 187 -11.95 -12.43 -31.67
N PHE A 188 -11.48 -12.65 -30.44
CA PHE A 188 -11.71 -13.93 -29.77
C PHE A 188 -11.55 -13.81 -28.26
N ASN A 189 -12.11 -14.79 -27.54
CA ASN A 189 -11.88 -14.90 -26.11
C ASN A 189 -10.47 -15.40 -25.83
N SER A 190 -9.58 -14.55 -25.34
CA SER A 190 -8.24 -14.97 -24.94
C SER A 190 -8.20 -15.65 -23.56
N THR A 191 -9.25 -15.55 -22.73
CA THR A 191 -9.18 -16.03 -21.33
C THR A 191 -9.05 -17.56 -21.20
N THR A 192 -9.29 -18.31 -22.28
CA THR A 192 -9.19 -19.78 -22.31
C THR A 192 -7.84 -20.28 -22.81
N LEU A 193 -6.98 -19.40 -23.32
CA LEU A 193 -5.62 -19.78 -23.71
C LEU A 193 -4.72 -19.80 -22.46
N PRO A 194 -3.78 -20.76 -22.38
CA PRO A 194 -2.78 -20.74 -21.33
C PRO A 194 -1.83 -19.55 -21.52
N ASP A 195 -1.12 -19.16 -20.47
CA ASP A 195 -0.05 -18.17 -20.51
C ASP A 195 1.00 -18.50 -21.59
N GLY A 196 1.55 -17.47 -22.26
CA GLY A 196 2.61 -17.63 -23.26
C GLY A 196 2.22 -17.15 -24.66
N ASP A 197 3.04 -17.51 -25.64
CA ASP A 197 2.94 -17.06 -27.03
C ASP A 197 2.11 -18.04 -27.87
N HIS A 198 1.05 -17.52 -28.51
CA HIS A 198 0.14 -18.30 -29.33
C HIS A 198 0.14 -17.82 -30.78
N GLN A 199 0.41 -18.72 -31.71
CA GLN A 199 0.29 -18.43 -33.14
C GLN A 199 -1.14 -18.70 -33.63
N ALA A 200 -1.56 -17.96 -34.65
CA ALA A 200 -2.77 -18.28 -35.39
C ALA A 200 -2.45 -19.32 -36.49
N VAL A 201 -3.33 -20.30 -36.66
CA VAL A 201 -3.21 -21.33 -37.69
C VAL A 201 -4.48 -21.39 -38.54
N ILE A 202 -4.35 -21.18 -39.85
CA ILE A 202 -5.43 -21.29 -40.83
C ILE A 202 -5.33 -22.62 -41.57
N ASN A 203 -6.46 -23.33 -41.68
CA ASN A 203 -6.58 -24.62 -42.40
C ASN A 203 -5.47 -25.61 -42.01
N SER A 204 -5.05 -25.58 -40.74
CA SER A 204 -3.98 -26.40 -40.16
C SER A 204 -2.59 -26.28 -40.80
N THR A 205 -2.38 -25.38 -41.77
CA THR A 205 -1.19 -25.37 -42.64
C THR A 205 -0.53 -24.01 -42.77
N HIS A 206 -1.28 -22.93 -42.56
CA HIS A 206 -0.76 -21.56 -42.62
C HIS A 206 -0.59 -21.05 -41.20
N ILE A 207 0.64 -20.74 -40.80
CA ILE A 207 1.00 -20.35 -39.43
C ILE A 207 1.42 -18.88 -39.45
N SER A 208 0.95 -18.09 -38.48
CA SER A 208 1.34 -16.68 -38.36
C SER A 208 2.81 -16.51 -37.95
N GLU A 209 3.47 -15.47 -38.46
CA GLU A 209 4.85 -15.09 -38.11
C GLU A 209 4.93 -14.40 -36.75
N ASN A 210 3.86 -13.70 -36.35
CA ASN A 210 3.74 -13.06 -35.05
C ASN A 210 2.84 -13.85 -34.10
N PHE A 211 3.00 -13.58 -32.81
CA PHE A 211 2.31 -14.25 -31.71
C PHE A 211 1.28 -13.33 -31.08
N PHE A 212 0.20 -13.94 -30.58
CA PHE A 212 -0.64 -13.36 -29.55
C PHE A 212 -0.12 -13.84 -28.19
N SER A 213 0.43 -12.91 -27.42
CA SER A 213 0.98 -13.22 -26.10
C SER A 213 -0.09 -12.99 -25.04
N ILE A 214 -0.45 -14.04 -24.32
CA ILE A 214 -1.05 -13.85 -23.01
C ILE A 214 0.10 -13.64 -22.05
N GLY A 215 0.19 -12.41 -21.52
CA GLY A 215 1.12 -12.10 -20.46
C GLY A 215 0.89 -13.11 -19.34
N GLY A 216 1.81 -14.05 -19.20
CA GLY A 216 1.71 -15.01 -18.12
C GLY A 216 1.74 -14.31 -16.77
N GLN A 217 1.33 -15.02 -15.71
CA GLN A 217 1.60 -14.55 -14.35
C GLN A 217 3.05 -14.04 -14.28
N LYS A 218 3.18 -12.78 -13.90
CA LYS A 218 4.46 -12.08 -13.92
C LYS A 218 5.30 -12.59 -12.76
N ASN A 219 6.61 -12.64 -12.95
CA ASN A 219 7.54 -13.06 -11.92
C ASN A 219 7.59 -12.01 -10.80
N ILE A 220 7.93 -12.44 -9.59
CA ILE A 220 8.12 -11.58 -8.43
C ILE A 220 9.53 -11.80 -7.90
N LEU A 221 10.34 -10.74 -7.90
CA LEU A 221 11.66 -10.74 -7.31
C LEU A 221 11.67 -9.77 -6.13
N LEU A 222 11.77 -10.30 -4.91
CA LEU A 222 11.96 -9.50 -3.71
C LEU A 222 13.43 -9.51 -3.31
N LEU A 223 14.11 -8.36 -3.41
CA LEU A 223 15.46 -8.16 -2.92
C LEU A 223 15.42 -7.47 -1.55
N ILE A 224 15.91 -8.15 -0.52
CA ILE A 224 16.00 -7.64 0.84
C ILE A 224 17.47 -7.40 1.17
N ILE A 225 17.82 -6.15 1.46
CA ILE A 225 19.17 -5.71 1.81
C ILE A 225 19.26 -5.60 3.33
N ASP A 226 20.17 -6.36 3.94
CA ASP A 226 20.34 -6.43 5.40
C ASP A 226 21.09 -5.18 5.88
N ASP A 227 20.59 -4.48 6.89
CA ASP A 227 21.29 -3.33 7.50
C ASP A 227 21.48 -2.11 6.56
N TRP A 228 20.49 -1.85 5.70
CA TRP A 228 20.50 -0.70 4.78
C TRP A 228 19.37 0.30 5.12
N GLY A 229 19.71 1.30 5.94
CA GLY A 229 18.83 2.43 6.27
C GLY A 229 18.91 3.57 5.24
N ILE A 230 17.97 4.51 5.31
CA ILE A 230 17.93 5.64 4.36
C ILE A 230 19.18 6.53 4.42
N ASP A 231 19.90 6.56 5.54
CA ASP A 231 21.16 7.27 5.70
C ASP A 231 22.30 6.68 4.85
N ALA A 232 22.23 5.40 4.52
CA ALA A 232 23.20 4.74 3.66
C ALA A 232 22.76 4.67 2.19
N SER A 233 21.55 5.12 1.87
CA SER A 233 21.03 5.12 0.51
C SER A 233 21.49 6.35 -0.26
N PRO A 234 22.20 6.20 -1.40
CA PRO A 234 22.52 7.33 -2.29
C PRO A 234 21.28 7.95 -2.94
N PHE A 235 20.13 7.28 -2.85
CA PHE A 235 18.87 7.78 -3.40
C PHE A 235 18.18 8.71 -2.39
N ASP A 236 18.23 8.36 -1.10
CA ASP A 236 17.38 8.96 -0.08
C ASP A 236 18.13 9.94 0.83
N ASN A 237 19.45 9.76 1.00
CA ASN A 237 20.24 10.65 1.85
C ASN A 237 20.67 11.92 1.09
N PRO A 238 20.23 13.12 1.51
CA PRO A 238 20.59 14.38 0.86
C PRO A 238 21.92 14.99 1.35
N THR A 239 22.61 14.39 2.32
CA THR A 239 23.60 15.08 3.17
C THR A 239 24.98 15.37 2.54
N GLY A 240 25.18 15.15 1.24
CA GLY A 240 26.45 15.49 0.56
C GLY A 240 27.68 14.73 1.08
N ILE A 241 27.48 13.71 1.93
CA ILE A 241 28.51 12.79 2.39
C ILE A 241 28.85 11.79 1.27
N ALA A 242 29.97 11.08 1.41
CA ALA A 242 30.34 10.03 0.48
C ALA A 242 29.47 8.79 0.72
N LEU A 243 28.58 8.49 -0.22
CA LEU A 243 27.68 7.34 -0.23
C LEU A 243 28.15 6.27 -1.23
N PRO A 244 27.71 5.01 -1.10
CA PRO A 244 28.09 3.96 -2.04
C PRO A 244 27.59 4.25 -3.45
N LYS A 245 28.36 3.84 -4.46
CA LYS A 245 27.98 3.90 -5.87
C LYS A 245 27.20 2.65 -6.24
N LEU A 246 25.90 2.81 -6.50
CA LEU A 246 24.98 1.71 -6.81
C LEU A 246 24.39 1.84 -8.22
N PRO A 247 25.19 1.74 -9.31
CA PRO A 247 24.71 2.00 -10.67
C PRO A 247 23.60 1.06 -11.15
N ASN A 248 23.55 -0.20 -10.70
CA ASN A 248 22.52 -1.14 -11.12
C ASN A 248 21.18 -0.84 -10.42
N MET A 249 21.20 -0.59 -9.12
CA MET A 249 20.03 -0.12 -8.37
C MET A 249 19.57 1.25 -8.85
N ASP A 250 20.47 2.18 -9.17
CA ASP A 250 20.13 3.48 -9.75
C ASP A 250 19.35 3.34 -11.06
N ALA A 251 19.74 2.37 -11.91
CA ALA A 251 19.02 2.08 -13.14
C ALA A 251 17.60 1.53 -12.87
N LEU A 252 17.39 0.75 -11.80
CA LEU A 252 16.06 0.30 -11.39
C LEU A 252 15.24 1.49 -10.85
N VAL A 253 15.81 2.30 -9.96
CA VAL A 253 15.15 3.48 -9.37
C VAL A 253 14.68 4.45 -10.46
N ARG A 254 15.52 4.76 -11.45
CA ARG A 254 15.17 5.66 -12.57
C ARG A 254 14.05 5.13 -13.47
N ARG A 255 13.82 3.81 -13.49
CA ARG A 255 12.78 3.15 -14.29
C ARG A 255 11.52 2.84 -13.50
N GLY A 256 11.60 2.85 -12.18
CA GLY A 256 10.56 2.39 -11.27
C GLY A 256 9.90 3.50 -10.47
N LEU A 257 9.23 3.10 -9.40
CA LEU A 257 8.66 3.97 -8.39
C LEU A 257 9.43 3.80 -7.08
N ARG A 258 9.95 4.91 -6.55
CA ARG A 258 10.63 4.98 -5.26
C ARG A 258 9.72 5.58 -4.19
N PHE A 259 9.76 5.02 -2.98
CA PHE A 259 8.98 5.47 -1.83
C PHE A 259 9.89 6.21 -0.85
N THR A 260 9.58 7.47 -0.56
CA THR A 260 10.38 8.28 0.40
C THR A 260 9.97 8.06 1.85
N ARG A 261 8.83 7.39 2.09
CA ARG A 261 8.22 7.20 3.42
C ARG A 261 7.91 5.72 3.67
N CYS A 262 8.92 4.86 3.46
CA CYS A 262 8.85 3.44 3.78
C CYS A 262 9.47 3.13 5.14
N HIS A 263 8.77 2.32 5.93
CA HIS A 263 9.23 1.90 7.24
C HIS A 263 9.24 0.39 7.40
N SER A 264 10.16 -0.13 8.20
CA SER A 264 10.26 -1.53 8.60
C SER A 264 10.21 -1.67 10.13
N GLN A 265 10.41 -2.89 10.62
CA GLN A 265 10.70 -3.10 12.03
C GLN A 265 12.15 -2.70 12.33
N PRO A 266 12.50 -2.35 13.59
CA PRO A 266 13.84 -1.87 13.92
C PRO A 266 14.94 -2.94 13.80
N LEU A 267 14.57 -4.21 13.63
CA LEU A 267 15.47 -5.36 13.58
C LEU A 267 15.05 -6.37 12.50
N CYS A 268 16.05 -7.05 11.95
CA CYS A 268 15.94 -8.00 10.85
C CYS A 268 14.90 -9.13 11.06
N SER A 269 14.92 -9.84 12.20
CA SER A 269 13.99 -10.96 12.45
C SER A 269 12.52 -10.51 12.50
N PRO A 270 12.15 -9.46 13.28
CA PRO A 270 10.81 -8.88 13.21
C PRO A 270 10.40 -8.47 11.79
N THR A 271 11.23 -7.75 11.03
CA THR A 271 10.87 -7.32 9.66
C THR A 271 10.59 -8.52 8.75
N ARG A 272 11.44 -9.54 8.77
CA ARG A 272 11.30 -10.74 7.94
C ARG A 272 10.03 -11.51 8.28
N ALA A 273 9.71 -11.66 9.57
CA ALA A 273 8.47 -12.27 10.03
C ALA A 273 7.25 -11.46 9.58
N THR A 274 7.31 -10.13 9.71
CA THR A 274 6.23 -9.21 9.32
C THR A 274 5.94 -9.28 7.82
N ILE A 275 6.97 -9.25 6.96
CA ILE A 275 6.78 -9.40 5.50
C ILE A 275 6.20 -10.78 5.17
N LEU A 276 6.68 -11.84 5.83
CA LEU A 276 6.32 -13.22 5.51
C LEU A 276 4.88 -13.58 5.92
N THR A 277 4.33 -12.91 6.94
CA THR A 277 3.04 -13.24 7.56
C THR A 277 1.97 -12.16 7.41
N GLY A 278 2.34 -10.93 7.02
CA GLY A 278 1.41 -9.80 6.95
C GLY A 278 0.90 -9.33 8.32
N ARG A 279 1.60 -9.71 9.41
CA ARG A 279 1.25 -9.46 10.80
C ARG A 279 2.35 -8.68 11.50
N HIS A 280 2.01 -7.94 12.55
CA HIS A 280 2.99 -7.17 13.32
C HIS A 280 3.63 -8.01 14.44
N PRO A 281 4.79 -7.59 14.99
CA PRO A 281 5.47 -8.32 16.05
C PRO A 281 4.59 -8.68 17.25
N PHE A 282 3.71 -7.80 17.71
CA PHE A 282 2.78 -8.11 18.80
C PHE A 282 1.86 -9.31 18.52
N GLU A 283 1.60 -9.65 17.25
CA GLU A 283 0.77 -10.79 16.85
C GLU A 283 1.58 -12.07 16.63
N HIS A 284 2.69 -11.99 15.88
CA HIS A 284 3.51 -13.15 15.53
C HIS A 284 4.63 -13.44 16.54
N THR A 285 4.77 -12.62 17.58
CA THR A 285 5.67 -12.79 18.75
C THR A 285 7.17 -12.73 18.47
N VAL A 286 7.59 -12.38 17.26
CA VAL A 286 9.01 -12.22 16.91
C VAL A 286 9.37 -10.74 17.08
N GLY A 287 9.75 -10.35 18.30
CA GLY A 287 10.06 -8.96 18.66
C GLY A 287 11.55 -8.59 18.60
N ASN A 288 12.45 -9.59 18.50
CA ASN A 288 13.90 -9.38 18.44
C ASN A 288 14.60 -10.62 17.81
N PRO A 289 15.91 -10.57 17.50
CA PRO A 289 16.66 -11.69 16.90
C PRO A 289 17.21 -12.73 17.92
N SER A 290 16.56 -12.90 19.08
CA SER A 290 16.98 -13.88 20.09
C SER A 290 16.68 -15.31 19.66
N ASN A 291 17.41 -16.26 20.26
CA ASN A 291 17.20 -17.70 20.03
C ASN A 291 15.79 -18.19 20.43
N SER A 292 15.10 -17.45 21.30
CA SER A 292 13.72 -17.74 21.72
C SER A 292 12.66 -17.12 20.81
N SER A 293 13.03 -16.14 19.98
CA SER A 293 12.12 -15.47 19.03
C SER A 293 12.04 -16.26 17.71
N ILE A 294 11.42 -17.43 17.78
CA ILE A 294 11.26 -18.34 16.64
C ILE A 294 9.89 -18.07 16.00
N LEU A 295 9.84 -17.97 14.66
CA LEU A 295 8.56 -17.84 13.94
C LEU A 295 7.63 -19.00 14.30
N PRO A 296 6.44 -18.76 14.89
CA PRO A 296 5.52 -19.82 15.28
C PRO A 296 5.05 -20.65 14.07
N THR A 297 4.91 -21.97 14.24
CA THR A 297 4.31 -22.84 13.20
C THR A 297 2.81 -22.63 13.01
N SER A 298 2.19 -21.79 13.84
CA SER A 298 0.78 -21.39 13.73
C SER A 298 0.57 -20.19 12.81
N GLU A 299 1.64 -19.50 12.43
CA GLU A 299 1.54 -18.41 11.45
C GLU A 299 1.23 -18.98 10.06
N LEU A 300 0.53 -18.19 9.26
CA LEU A 300 0.27 -18.49 7.86
C LEU A 300 1.21 -17.63 7.00
N THR A 301 2.12 -18.27 6.27
CA THR A 301 3.17 -17.59 5.51
C THR A 301 2.88 -17.48 4.02
N LEU A 302 3.50 -16.53 3.32
CA LEU A 302 3.36 -16.33 1.88
C LEU A 302 3.49 -17.65 1.08
N PRO A 303 4.55 -18.48 1.23
CA PRO A 303 4.69 -19.69 0.43
C PRO A 303 3.63 -20.75 0.73
N GLU A 304 3.17 -20.84 1.98
CA GLU A 304 2.07 -21.72 2.37
C GLU A 304 0.77 -21.31 1.68
N ILE A 305 0.51 -20.00 1.59
CA ILE A 305 -0.66 -19.47 0.87
C ILE A 305 -0.57 -19.79 -0.61
N PHE A 306 0.57 -19.52 -1.27
CA PHE A 306 0.76 -19.85 -2.68
C PHE A 306 0.53 -21.35 -2.94
N THR A 307 1.01 -22.21 -2.04
CA THR A 307 0.79 -23.66 -2.11
C THR A 307 -0.69 -24.02 -1.92
N ALA A 308 -1.35 -23.46 -0.90
CA ALA A 308 -2.76 -23.72 -0.58
C ALA A 308 -3.71 -23.26 -1.70
N GLN A 309 -3.34 -22.20 -2.42
CA GLN A 309 -4.07 -21.68 -3.58
C GLN A 309 -3.76 -22.45 -4.88
N ASN A 310 -2.96 -23.51 -4.84
CA ASN A 310 -2.49 -24.26 -6.01
C ASN A 310 -1.85 -23.34 -7.06
N SER A 311 -1.08 -22.35 -6.61
CA SER A 311 -0.38 -21.42 -7.49
C SER A 311 0.63 -22.14 -8.38
N ARG A 312 0.84 -21.63 -9.60
CA ARG A 312 1.81 -22.17 -10.56
C ARG A 312 3.24 -21.64 -10.32
N PHE A 313 3.42 -20.77 -9.34
CA PHE A 313 4.70 -20.14 -9.07
C PHE A 313 5.72 -21.17 -8.55
N GLY A 314 6.87 -21.25 -9.22
CA GLY A 314 8.08 -21.73 -8.56
C GLY A 314 8.44 -20.78 -7.43
N MET A 315 8.85 -21.31 -6.27
CA MET A 315 9.17 -20.49 -5.10
C MET A 315 10.48 -20.94 -4.47
N ALA A 316 11.35 -19.97 -4.20
CA ALA A 316 12.60 -20.20 -3.49
C ALA A 316 12.93 -19.01 -2.58
N ALA A 317 13.65 -19.30 -1.49
CA ALA A 317 14.25 -18.30 -0.63
C ALA A 317 15.75 -18.51 -0.50
N TYR A 318 16.54 -17.52 -0.93
CA TYR A 318 17.99 -17.58 -0.81
C TYR A 318 18.54 -16.52 0.13
N GLY A 319 19.47 -16.96 0.97
CA GLY A 319 20.21 -16.15 1.91
C GLY A 319 19.76 -16.25 3.36
N LYS A 320 19.58 -15.12 4.02
CA LYS A 320 19.35 -15.04 5.46
C LYS A 320 17.91 -15.34 5.82
N TRP A 321 17.70 -16.48 6.50
CA TRP A 321 16.42 -16.86 7.10
C TRP A 321 16.15 -16.04 8.38
N HIS A 322 16.96 -16.26 9.41
CA HIS A 322 16.93 -15.53 10.69
C HIS A 322 15.58 -15.48 11.44
N LEU A 323 14.76 -16.53 11.29
CA LEU A 323 13.49 -16.69 12.03
C LEU A 323 13.49 -17.91 12.96
N GLY A 324 14.69 -18.27 13.44
CA GLY A 324 14.88 -19.35 14.42
C GLY A 324 14.64 -20.76 13.87
N GLY A 325 14.45 -21.73 14.78
CA GLY A 325 14.12 -23.12 14.46
C GLY A 325 15.31 -24.03 14.09
N THR A 326 15.01 -25.24 13.61
CA THR A 326 15.99 -26.26 13.18
C THR A 326 16.47 -26.03 11.75
N ALA A 327 17.33 -26.90 11.22
CA ALA A 327 17.80 -26.81 9.83
C ALA A 327 16.64 -26.84 8.79
N ASN A 328 15.52 -27.49 9.12
CA ASN A 328 14.33 -27.52 8.27
C ASN A 328 13.35 -26.36 8.53
N ALA A 329 13.71 -25.37 9.35
CA ALA A 329 12.82 -24.27 9.67
C ALA A 329 12.33 -23.47 8.46
N PRO A 330 13.17 -23.15 7.43
CA PRO A 330 12.67 -22.45 6.25
C PRO A 330 11.51 -23.18 5.55
N SER A 331 11.55 -24.51 5.45
CA SER A 331 10.46 -25.28 4.84
C SER A 331 9.29 -25.51 5.81
N VAL A 332 9.56 -25.90 7.06
CA VAL A 332 8.53 -26.28 8.04
C VAL A 332 7.78 -25.09 8.65
N ARG A 333 8.41 -23.91 8.70
CA ARG A 333 7.82 -22.69 9.28
C ARG A 333 7.60 -21.58 8.26
N GLY A 334 8.40 -21.56 7.20
CA GLY A 334 8.27 -20.56 6.13
C GLY A 334 7.57 -21.08 4.88
N GLY A 335 7.27 -22.39 4.80
CA GLY A 335 6.65 -23.00 3.64
C GLY A 335 7.53 -23.05 2.38
N TRP A 336 8.81 -22.69 2.46
CA TRP A 336 9.67 -22.59 1.30
C TRP A 336 9.96 -23.98 0.69
N PRO A 337 9.59 -24.22 -0.59
CA PRO A 337 9.92 -25.47 -1.28
C PRO A 337 11.42 -25.65 -1.47
N GLU A 338 12.12 -24.53 -1.67
CA GLU A 338 13.56 -24.47 -1.86
C GLU A 338 14.18 -23.36 -1.01
N PHE A 339 15.28 -23.71 -0.32
CA PHE A 339 16.06 -22.78 0.47
C PHE A 339 17.56 -23.08 0.38
N ALA A 340 18.36 -22.04 0.19
CA ALA A 340 19.82 -22.09 0.36
C ALA A 340 20.35 -20.80 0.99
N GLY A 341 21.18 -20.89 2.02
CA GLY A 341 21.77 -19.72 2.68
C GLY A 341 22.12 -19.98 4.13
N ILE A 342 21.75 -19.07 5.03
CA ILE A 342 22.06 -19.18 6.47
C ILE A 342 20.81 -19.09 7.34
N ARG A 343 20.82 -19.87 8.43
CA ARG A 343 19.76 -19.82 9.46
C ARG A 343 19.99 -18.69 10.48
N ARG A 344 21.26 -18.35 10.73
CA ARG A 344 21.69 -17.40 11.77
C ARG A 344 21.52 -15.95 11.34
N GLY A 345 21.80 -15.02 12.25
CA GLY A 345 21.66 -13.58 12.03
C GLY A 345 22.70 -12.92 11.15
N GLY A 346 23.70 -13.68 10.71
CA GLY A 346 24.77 -13.23 9.83
C GLY A 346 25.80 -14.33 9.69
N VAL A 347 26.70 -14.15 8.73
CA VAL A 347 27.89 -15.00 8.59
C VAL A 347 28.97 -14.55 9.56
N THR A 348 29.83 -15.48 9.98
CA THR A 348 31.04 -15.15 10.75
C THR A 348 32.17 -14.66 9.85
N ASN A 349 32.18 -15.07 8.59
CA ASN A 349 33.11 -14.63 7.56
C ASN A 349 32.45 -14.78 6.19
N TYR A 350 32.65 -13.81 5.29
CA TYR A 350 32.01 -13.80 3.98
C TYR A 350 32.63 -14.76 2.95
N THR A 351 33.78 -15.38 3.24
CA THR A 351 34.48 -16.34 2.36
C THR A 351 34.89 -17.61 3.11
N LEU A 352 34.31 -17.86 4.29
CA LEU A 352 34.46 -19.11 5.05
C LEU A 352 33.24 -19.26 5.97
N TRP A 353 32.21 -19.94 5.49
CA TRP A 353 30.90 -19.97 6.14
C TRP A 353 30.17 -21.28 5.92
N ASP A 354 29.18 -21.54 6.76
CA ASP A 354 28.37 -22.75 6.68
C ASP A 354 27.10 -22.46 5.87
N LYS A 355 26.90 -23.20 4.79
CA LYS A 355 25.74 -23.09 3.90
C LYS A 355 24.69 -24.13 4.28
N LEU A 356 23.49 -23.68 4.58
CA LEU A 356 22.32 -24.53 4.77
C LEU A 356 21.52 -24.58 3.47
N GLU A 357 21.35 -25.78 2.91
CA GLU A 357 20.58 -26.04 1.70
C GLU A 357 19.55 -27.14 1.98
N ASN A 358 18.26 -26.80 1.92
CA ASN A 358 17.14 -27.72 2.12
C ASN A 358 17.31 -28.68 3.33
N GLY A 359 17.76 -28.15 4.46
CA GLY A 359 17.95 -28.92 5.70
C GLY A 359 19.34 -29.55 5.89
N THR A 360 20.21 -29.48 4.87
CA THR A 360 21.56 -30.04 4.89
C THR A 360 22.59 -28.92 4.99
N THR A 361 23.52 -29.02 5.94
CA THR A 361 24.61 -28.04 6.06
C THR A 361 25.86 -28.52 5.34
N THR A 362 26.43 -27.65 4.50
CA THR A 362 27.79 -27.74 3.97
C THR A 362 28.66 -26.76 4.73
N GLU A 363 29.63 -27.27 5.49
CA GLU A 363 30.56 -26.46 6.28
C GLU A 363 31.70 -25.90 5.40
N ASP A 364 32.36 -24.84 5.85
CA ASP A 364 33.58 -24.29 5.25
C ASP A 364 33.47 -23.89 3.76
N VAL A 365 32.31 -23.37 3.33
CA VAL A 365 32.13 -22.81 1.99
C VAL A 365 33.01 -21.58 1.80
N THR A 366 33.79 -21.57 0.72
CA THR A 366 34.80 -20.53 0.45
C THR A 366 34.38 -19.51 -0.61
N SER A 367 33.28 -19.76 -1.32
CA SER A 367 32.67 -18.75 -2.21
C SER A 367 32.26 -17.53 -1.38
N TYR A 368 32.41 -16.34 -1.97
CA TYR A 368 31.90 -15.12 -1.35
C TYR A 368 30.38 -15.23 -1.22
N THR A 369 29.84 -15.06 0.00
CA THR A 369 28.43 -15.38 0.30
C THR A 369 27.45 -14.69 -0.63
N THR A 370 27.66 -13.42 -0.97
CA THR A 370 26.79 -12.68 -1.90
C THR A 370 26.85 -13.26 -3.31
N THR A 371 28.03 -13.67 -3.78
CA THR A 371 28.19 -14.35 -5.08
C THR A 371 27.46 -15.70 -5.07
N ASP A 372 27.56 -16.46 -3.98
CA ASP A 372 26.87 -17.74 -3.81
C ASP A 372 25.34 -17.54 -3.85
N GLN A 373 24.81 -16.59 -3.08
CA GLN A 373 23.40 -16.23 -3.07
C GLN A 373 22.90 -15.88 -4.48
N VAL A 374 23.65 -15.08 -5.24
CA VAL A 374 23.26 -14.72 -6.61
C VAL A 374 23.39 -15.90 -7.59
N ASN A 375 24.31 -16.84 -7.37
CA ASN A 375 24.34 -18.08 -8.17
C ASN A 375 23.06 -18.89 -7.98
N GLU A 376 22.65 -19.12 -6.72
CA GLU A 376 21.38 -19.80 -6.41
C GLU A 376 20.19 -19.12 -7.08
N GLY A 377 20.08 -17.79 -6.94
CA GLY A 377 19.01 -17.02 -7.57
C GLY A 377 19.03 -17.10 -9.10
N THR A 378 20.22 -17.08 -9.71
CA THR A 378 20.39 -17.17 -11.17
C THR A 378 19.98 -18.55 -11.67
N ASP A 379 20.47 -19.61 -11.03
CA ASP A 379 20.20 -21.00 -11.40
C ASP A 379 18.70 -21.32 -11.25
N PHE A 380 18.08 -20.85 -10.15
CA PHE A 380 16.65 -20.92 -9.97
C PHE A 380 15.89 -20.24 -11.10
N ILE A 381 16.13 -18.95 -11.36
CA ILE A 381 15.41 -18.18 -12.40
C ILE A 381 15.52 -18.86 -13.77
N VAL A 382 16.72 -19.32 -14.14
CA VAL A 382 16.96 -20.02 -15.41
C VAL A 382 16.19 -21.34 -15.46
N SER A 383 16.16 -22.11 -14.36
CA SER A 383 15.46 -23.39 -14.29
C SER A 383 13.93 -23.27 -14.46
N GLN A 384 13.34 -22.11 -14.14
CA GLN A 384 11.90 -21.90 -14.27
C GLN A 384 11.44 -21.80 -15.73
N GLY A 385 12.34 -21.41 -16.64
CA GLY A 385 12.02 -21.20 -18.05
C GLY A 385 10.90 -20.17 -18.22
N THR A 386 9.74 -20.61 -18.72
CA THR A 386 8.56 -19.74 -18.90
C THR A 386 7.57 -19.81 -17.74
N ASN A 387 7.76 -20.67 -16.74
CA ASN A 387 6.87 -20.73 -15.59
C ASN A 387 7.01 -19.47 -14.72
N PRO A 388 5.92 -18.97 -14.10
CA PRO A 388 6.01 -17.86 -13.17
C PRO A 388 6.80 -18.27 -11.92
N TRP A 389 7.45 -17.31 -11.27
CA TRP A 389 8.21 -17.58 -10.06
C TRP A 389 8.21 -16.42 -9.08
N PHE A 390 8.38 -16.77 -7.81
CA PHE A 390 8.56 -15.84 -6.70
C PHE A 390 9.87 -16.18 -6.00
N LEU A 391 10.82 -15.25 -6.08
CA LEU A 391 12.13 -15.38 -5.49
C LEU A 391 12.31 -14.39 -4.33
N TRP A 392 12.51 -14.92 -3.13
CA TRP A 392 12.90 -14.18 -1.93
C TRP A 392 14.43 -14.16 -1.82
N MET A 393 15.05 -13.06 -2.22
CA MET A 393 16.51 -12.85 -2.12
C MET A 393 16.83 -12.01 -0.88
N ALA A 394 17.19 -12.67 0.20
CA ALA A 394 17.54 -12.05 1.47
C ALA A 394 19.06 -12.02 1.65
N PHE A 395 19.73 -10.98 1.17
CA PHE A 395 21.19 -10.91 1.23
C PHE A 395 21.72 -10.87 2.67
N ASN A 396 22.93 -11.39 2.86
CA ASN A 396 23.67 -11.24 4.13
C ASN A 396 24.36 -9.87 4.17
N ALA A 397 24.86 -9.42 3.02
CA ALA A 397 25.51 -8.12 2.88
C ALA A 397 24.47 -6.98 2.98
N PRO A 398 24.87 -5.81 3.50
CA PRO A 398 26.17 -5.46 4.11
C PRO A 398 26.31 -5.73 5.63
N HIS A 399 25.53 -6.63 6.23
CA HIS A 399 25.57 -6.90 7.68
C HIS A 399 26.99 -7.26 8.17
N THR A 400 27.27 -6.93 9.44
CA THR A 400 28.51 -7.33 10.13
C THR A 400 28.80 -8.84 9.98
N PRO A 401 30.08 -9.25 9.91
CA PRO A 401 31.29 -8.43 10.04
C PRO A 401 31.56 -7.55 8.82
N PHE A 402 31.94 -6.29 9.07
CA PHE A 402 32.41 -5.41 8.00
C PHE A 402 33.72 -5.95 7.43
N HIS A 403 33.79 -6.02 6.11
CA HIS A 403 34.85 -6.68 5.38
C HIS A 403 35.11 -5.97 4.06
N SER A 404 36.29 -6.22 3.47
CA SER A 404 36.53 -5.85 2.08
C SER A 404 36.06 -6.98 1.17
N PRO A 405 35.07 -6.76 0.30
CA PRO A 405 34.61 -7.78 -0.65
C PRO A 405 35.64 -8.02 -1.76
N PRO A 406 35.47 -9.07 -2.59
CA PRO A 406 36.34 -9.34 -3.74
C PRO A 406 36.52 -8.11 -4.64
N SER A 407 37.76 -7.79 -5.00
CA SER A 407 38.10 -6.56 -5.73
C SER A 407 37.49 -6.48 -7.13
N ASN A 408 37.17 -7.61 -7.75
CA ASN A 408 36.51 -7.68 -9.04
C ASN A 408 35.02 -7.29 -8.99
N LEU A 409 34.43 -7.14 -7.80
CA LEU A 409 33.05 -6.68 -7.62
C LEU A 409 32.93 -5.17 -7.45
N ALA A 410 34.03 -4.43 -7.45
CA ALA A 410 33.99 -2.97 -7.42
C ALA A 410 33.36 -2.43 -8.72
N PRO A 411 32.34 -1.55 -8.67
CA PRO A 411 31.79 -0.94 -9.87
C PRO A 411 32.78 0.06 -10.49
N VAL A 412 32.51 0.51 -11.72
CA VAL A 412 33.36 1.51 -12.40
C VAL A 412 33.41 2.81 -11.58
N GLY A 413 34.62 3.20 -11.15
CA GLY A 413 34.82 4.33 -10.26
C GLY A 413 34.45 4.05 -8.79
N GLY A 414 34.03 2.83 -8.46
CA GLY A 414 33.77 2.30 -7.12
C GLY A 414 35.05 2.02 -6.32
N TYR A 415 34.85 1.81 -5.02
CA TYR A 415 35.84 1.89 -3.92
C TYR A 415 36.75 3.11 -4.02
N SER A 416 36.13 4.30 -4.07
CA SER A 416 36.85 5.58 -3.93
C SER A 416 37.39 5.82 -2.52
N THR A 417 37.06 4.97 -1.54
CA THR A 417 37.67 5.01 -0.21
C THR A 417 38.87 4.08 -0.19
N SER A 418 40.04 4.57 0.20
CA SER A 418 41.23 3.75 0.47
C SER A 418 41.37 3.36 1.95
N GLY A 419 40.39 3.76 2.77
CA GLY A 419 40.40 3.55 4.22
C GLY A 419 40.04 2.13 4.64
N SER A 420 40.26 1.83 5.91
CA SER A 420 39.97 0.53 6.53
C SER A 420 38.96 0.64 7.66
N SER A 421 38.21 1.75 7.73
CA SER A 421 37.15 1.90 8.73
C SER A 421 35.98 0.96 8.43
N ASN A 422 35.17 0.69 9.45
CA ASN A 422 33.94 -0.07 9.29
C ASN A 422 33.02 0.59 8.24
N SER A 423 32.91 1.92 8.24
CA SER A 423 32.11 2.65 7.26
C SER A 423 32.66 2.49 5.85
N ASP A 424 33.98 2.53 5.66
CA ASP A 424 34.58 2.26 4.36
C ASP A 424 34.20 0.87 3.86
N GLN A 425 34.40 -0.15 4.70
CA GLN A 425 34.08 -1.55 4.37
C GLN A 425 32.58 -1.79 4.14
N TYR A 426 31.72 -1.11 4.89
CA TYR A 426 30.27 -1.15 4.71
C TYR A 426 29.84 -0.55 3.37
N ILE A 427 30.33 0.64 3.05
CA ILE A 427 30.20 1.24 1.71
C ILE A 427 30.72 0.22 0.69
N ARG A 428 31.83 -0.45 0.98
CA ARG A 428 32.38 -1.40 0.03
C ARG A 428 31.42 -2.56 -0.24
N ALA A 429 30.93 -3.19 0.82
CA ALA A 429 30.01 -4.31 0.73
C ALA A 429 28.74 -3.95 -0.06
N LEU A 430 28.20 -2.74 0.10
CA LEU A 430 27.05 -2.26 -0.67
C LEU A 430 27.34 -2.15 -2.18
N GLU A 431 28.50 -1.62 -2.58
CA GLU A 431 28.84 -1.54 -4.02
C GLU A 431 29.11 -2.93 -4.63
N ALA A 432 29.70 -3.87 -3.89
CA ALA A 432 29.86 -5.26 -4.35
C ALA A 432 28.49 -5.95 -4.50
N LEU A 433 27.58 -5.70 -3.57
CA LEU A 433 26.22 -6.19 -3.63
C LEU A 433 25.47 -5.64 -4.85
N ASP A 434 25.62 -4.35 -5.17
CA ASP A 434 25.05 -3.77 -6.40
C ASP A 434 25.60 -4.44 -7.66
N THR A 435 26.90 -4.73 -7.73
CA THR A 435 27.50 -5.46 -8.86
C THR A 435 26.92 -6.87 -9.00
N GLU A 436 26.74 -7.59 -7.89
CA GLU A 436 26.12 -8.92 -7.88
C GLU A 436 24.63 -8.86 -8.24
N ILE A 437 23.89 -7.84 -7.80
CA ILE A 437 22.51 -7.60 -8.25
C ILE A 437 22.49 -7.32 -9.76
N GLY A 438 23.44 -6.53 -10.28
CA GLY A 438 23.61 -6.35 -11.72
C GLY A 438 23.77 -7.67 -12.46
N ARG A 439 24.54 -8.61 -11.91
CA ARG A 439 24.69 -9.97 -12.45
C ARG A 439 23.39 -10.77 -12.39
N LEU A 440 22.67 -10.77 -11.26
CA LEU A 440 21.36 -11.42 -11.14
C LEU A 440 20.39 -10.92 -12.21
N LEU A 441 20.34 -9.60 -12.41
CA LEU A 441 19.44 -8.95 -13.36
C LEU A 441 19.74 -9.34 -14.81
N THR A 442 20.91 -9.90 -15.14
CA THR A 442 21.22 -10.36 -16.50
C THR A 442 20.34 -11.53 -16.96
N VAL A 443 19.77 -12.30 -16.03
CA VAL A 443 18.81 -13.39 -16.32
C VAL A 443 17.37 -13.01 -16.02
N VAL A 444 17.11 -11.77 -15.61
CA VAL A 444 15.77 -11.25 -15.31
C VAL A 444 15.21 -10.51 -16.51
N ASP A 445 14.10 -11.00 -17.06
CA ASP A 445 13.28 -10.22 -17.99
C ASP A 445 12.41 -9.22 -17.23
N LEU A 446 12.82 -7.95 -17.22
CA LEU A 446 12.10 -6.85 -16.57
C LEU A 446 10.75 -6.52 -17.22
N ASN A 447 10.45 -7.01 -18.43
CA ASN A 447 9.10 -6.89 -19.01
C ASN A 447 8.13 -7.91 -18.43
N ARG A 448 8.64 -8.93 -17.75
CA ARG A 448 7.86 -10.02 -17.16
C ARG A 448 8.07 -10.17 -15.66
N THR A 449 8.87 -9.31 -15.04
CA THR A 449 9.26 -9.43 -13.62
C THR A 449 9.01 -8.13 -12.89
N ASN A 450 8.25 -8.22 -11.79
CA ASN A 450 8.14 -7.16 -10.81
C ASN A 450 9.28 -7.34 -9.79
N VAL A 451 10.22 -6.39 -9.78
CA VAL A 451 11.34 -6.34 -8.85
C VAL A 451 11.00 -5.34 -7.76
N ILE A 452 11.05 -5.77 -6.50
CA ILE A 452 10.86 -4.95 -5.30
C ILE A 452 12.17 -5.00 -4.50
N VAL A 453 12.71 -3.84 -4.13
CA VAL A 453 13.94 -3.74 -3.33
C VAL A 453 13.63 -3.00 -2.04
N ILE A 454 14.01 -3.59 -0.89
CA ILE A 454 13.76 -3.01 0.44
C ILE A 454 14.96 -3.23 1.38
N GLY A 455 15.26 -2.26 2.24
CA GLY A 455 16.14 -2.47 3.41
C GLY A 455 15.37 -3.12 4.57
N ASP A 456 15.94 -4.08 5.30
CA ASP A 456 15.19 -4.76 6.36
C ASP A 456 15.09 -3.98 7.68
N ASN A 457 16.07 -3.13 7.97
CA ASN A 457 16.11 -2.21 9.11
C ASN A 457 17.13 -1.09 8.86
N GLY A 458 17.19 -0.16 9.79
CA GLY A 458 18.19 0.91 9.81
C GLY A 458 19.64 0.44 9.76
N THR A 459 20.54 1.39 9.54
CA THR A 459 21.99 1.14 9.46
C THR A 459 22.57 0.88 10.87
N PRO A 460 23.52 -0.06 11.07
CA PRO A 460 24.11 -0.32 12.38
C PRO A 460 24.83 0.90 12.95
N GLY A 461 24.73 1.15 14.26
CA GLY A 461 25.37 2.30 14.91
C GLY A 461 26.89 2.42 14.71
N GLN A 462 27.57 1.33 14.35
CA GLN A 462 29.00 1.32 14.01
C GLN A 462 29.34 1.98 12.67
N VAL A 463 28.35 2.09 11.77
CA VAL A 463 28.49 2.60 10.40
C VAL A 463 27.34 3.53 10.01
N VAL A 464 26.51 3.93 10.98
CA VAL A 464 25.43 4.90 10.80
C VAL A 464 25.99 6.22 10.27
N GLN A 465 25.23 6.85 9.38
CA GLN A 465 25.60 8.06 8.69
C GLN A 465 24.63 9.19 9.01
N ALA A 466 25.09 10.43 8.79
CA ALA A 466 24.24 11.60 8.95
C ALA A 466 22.97 11.48 8.09
N PRO A 467 21.80 11.96 8.57
CA PRO A 467 21.63 12.78 9.76
C PRO A 467 21.57 11.99 11.08
N PHE A 468 21.61 10.65 11.03
CA PHE A 468 21.44 9.82 12.20
C PHE A 468 22.72 9.61 12.99
N GLY A 469 22.57 9.44 14.30
CA GLY A 469 23.65 9.17 15.23
C GLY A 469 23.54 7.79 15.87
N ASN A 470 24.58 7.39 16.59
CA ASN A 470 24.52 6.20 17.43
C ASN A 470 23.44 6.36 18.51
N GLY A 471 22.54 5.38 18.64
CA GLY A 471 21.33 5.46 19.47
C GLY A 471 20.06 5.92 18.72
N HIS A 472 20.19 6.24 17.42
CA HIS A 472 19.08 6.46 16.49
C HIS A 472 19.33 5.62 15.23
N ALA A 473 19.69 4.35 15.41
CA ALA A 473 20.21 3.47 14.37
C ALA A 473 19.48 2.11 14.42
N LYS A 474 19.98 1.09 13.71
CA LYS A 474 19.48 -0.29 13.82
C LYS A 474 19.22 -0.68 15.28
N GLY A 475 18.04 -1.24 15.54
CA GLY A 475 17.63 -1.69 16.87
C GLY A 475 16.94 -0.64 17.73
N ASP A 476 16.90 0.62 17.26
CA ASP A 476 16.17 1.71 17.90
C ASP A 476 14.83 1.97 17.19
N LEU A 477 13.85 2.46 17.94
CA LEU A 477 12.52 2.81 17.42
C LEU A 477 12.49 4.16 16.67
N TYR A 478 13.61 4.88 16.67
CA TYR A 478 13.84 6.13 15.94
C TYR A 478 13.91 5.94 14.42
N GLN A 479 13.76 7.02 13.65
CA GLN A 479 13.78 7.05 12.19
C GLN A 479 15.01 6.34 11.61
N GLY A 480 16.20 6.53 12.17
CA GLY A 480 17.40 5.83 11.67
C GLY A 480 17.43 4.33 11.97
N GLY A 481 16.50 3.80 12.76
CA GLY A 481 16.29 2.37 12.99
C GLY A 481 15.18 1.74 12.14
N ILE A 482 14.16 2.51 11.76
CA ILE A 482 12.95 1.98 11.09
C ILE A 482 12.69 2.54 9.69
N HIS A 483 13.28 3.67 9.29
CA HIS A 483 13.07 4.28 7.97
C HIS A 483 14.07 3.67 6.98
N VAL A 484 13.55 2.95 5.98
CA VAL A 484 14.35 2.14 5.05
C VAL A 484 14.06 2.52 3.59
N PRO A 485 15.03 2.31 2.67
CA PRO A 485 14.79 2.47 1.24
C PRO A 485 13.78 1.45 0.74
N LEU A 486 12.88 1.88 -0.16
CA LEU A 486 12.00 1.01 -0.94
C LEU A 486 11.82 1.57 -2.36
N PHE A 487 11.99 0.70 -3.35
CA PHE A 487 11.59 0.98 -4.73
C PHE A 487 11.17 -0.28 -5.46
N ALA A 488 10.32 -0.11 -6.46
CA ALA A 488 9.81 -1.20 -7.29
C ALA A 488 9.85 -0.84 -8.78
N VAL A 489 10.12 -1.81 -9.64
CA VAL A 489 10.09 -1.66 -11.10
C VAL A 489 9.57 -2.95 -11.73
N GLY A 490 8.82 -2.82 -12.81
CA GLY A 490 8.28 -3.97 -13.51
C GLY A 490 6.96 -3.67 -14.20
N PRO A 491 6.36 -4.69 -14.84
CA PRO A 491 5.18 -4.52 -15.67
C PRO A 491 3.88 -4.20 -14.91
N ASP A 492 3.81 -4.38 -13.59
CA ASP A 492 2.67 -3.90 -12.77
C ASP A 492 2.92 -2.53 -12.13
N ILE A 493 4.14 -2.00 -12.23
CA ILE A 493 4.49 -0.67 -11.75
C ILE A 493 4.21 0.33 -12.88
N ARG A 494 2.97 0.84 -12.94
CA ARG A 494 2.46 1.68 -14.05
C ARG A 494 2.80 3.16 -13.89
N ILE A 495 3.08 3.60 -12.67
CA ILE A 495 3.63 4.93 -12.40
C ILE A 495 5.10 4.82 -12.04
N THR A 496 5.89 5.80 -12.47
CA THR A 496 7.34 5.87 -12.21
C THR A 496 7.69 7.20 -11.56
N GLY A 497 8.89 7.28 -10.98
CA GLY A 497 9.37 8.47 -10.26
C GLY A 497 9.41 8.25 -8.76
N THR A 498 8.90 9.21 -7.99
CA THR A 498 8.93 9.18 -6.52
C THR A 498 7.53 9.41 -5.95
N THR A 499 7.20 8.71 -4.88
CA THR A 499 5.97 8.91 -4.09
C THR A 499 6.31 9.05 -2.60
N ASP A 500 5.52 9.86 -1.92
CA ASP A 500 5.56 10.12 -0.47
C ASP A 500 4.44 9.38 0.29
N LYS A 501 3.75 8.44 -0.35
CA LYS A 501 2.80 7.57 0.35
C LYS A 501 3.50 6.86 1.51
N LEU A 502 2.91 6.93 2.70
CA LEU A 502 3.40 6.20 3.86
C LEU A 502 3.18 4.71 3.61
N VAL A 503 4.23 3.90 3.76
CA VAL A 503 4.16 2.46 3.52
C VAL A 503 4.97 1.74 4.59
N HIS A 504 4.54 0.53 4.95
CA HIS A 504 5.24 -0.29 5.93
C HIS A 504 5.62 -1.64 5.33
N CYS A 505 6.68 -2.29 5.81
CA CYS A 505 7.14 -3.57 5.26
C CYS A 505 6.04 -4.66 5.30
N VAL A 506 5.08 -4.55 6.21
CA VAL A 506 3.90 -5.42 6.29
C VAL A 506 3.09 -5.41 5.00
N ASP A 507 3.04 -4.29 4.28
CA ASP A 507 2.28 -4.10 3.03
C ASP A 507 2.80 -5.00 1.89
N LEU A 508 4.06 -5.44 1.96
CA LEU A 508 4.64 -6.35 0.98
C LEU A 508 3.95 -7.72 0.95
N PHE A 509 3.38 -8.17 2.08
CA PHE A 509 2.64 -9.42 2.14
C PHE A 509 1.45 -9.43 1.15
N SER A 510 0.49 -8.52 1.31
CA SER A 510 -0.67 -8.40 0.41
C SER A 510 -0.24 -8.01 -1.01
N THR A 511 0.82 -7.22 -1.15
CA THR A 511 1.36 -6.86 -2.48
C THR A 511 1.84 -8.08 -3.25
N ILE A 512 2.58 -8.98 -2.60
CA ILE A 512 3.11 -10.19 -3.24
C ILE A 512 1.98 -11.16 -3.59
N LEU A 513 0.95 -11.27 -2.75
CA LEU A 513 -0.26 -12.05 -3.06
C LEU A 513 -0.98 -11.49 -4.30
N ASP A 514 -1.21 -10.17 -4.35
CA ASP A 514 -1.85 -9.51 -5.49
C ASP A 514 -1.05 -9.68 -6.78
N LEU A 515 0.28 -9.52 -6.73
CA LEU A 515 1.16 -9.76 -7.88
C LEU A 515 1.15 -11.24 -8.31
N GLY A 516 0.94 -12.15 -7.37
CA GLY A 516 0.74 -13.58 -7.61
C GLY A 516 -0.66 -13.92 -8.19
N GLY A 517 -1.56 -12.94 -8.29
CA GLY A 517 -2.94 -13.14 -8.68
C GLY A 517 -3.78 -13.88 -7.63
N ILE A 518 -3.39 -13.79 -6.35
CA ILE A 518 -4.08 -14.41 -5.22
C ILE A 518 -4.91 -13.34 -4.51
N ASP A 519 -6.21 -13.59 -4.34
CA ASP A 519 -7.06 -12.75 -3.48
C ASP A 519 -6.66 -12.93 -2.02
N GLY A 520 -5.90 -11.96 -1.50
CA GLY A 520 -5.39 -11.98 -0.13
C GLY A 520 -6.50 -12.08 0.92
N ASN A 521 -7.64 -11.41 0.72
CA ASN A 521 -8.74 -11.41 1.70
C ASN A 521 -9.35 -12.81 1.82
N ALA A 522 -9.53 -13.49 0.69
CA ALA A 522 -10.03 -14.86 0.68
C ALA A 522 -8.98 -15.84 1.22
N ALA A 523 -7.72 -15.68 0.81
CA ALA A 523 -6.63 -16.56 1.18
C ALA A 523 -6.26 -16.50 2.68
N THR A 524 -6.45 -15.36 3.32
CA THR A 524 -6.21 -15.19 4.76
C THR A 524 -7.49 -15.14 5.57
N ALA A 525 -8.61 -15.63 5.04
CA ALA A 525 -9.87 -15.71 5.77
C ALA A 525 -9.68 -16.53 7.07
N GLY A 526 -9.77 -15.84 8.21
CA GLY A 526 -9.56 -16.43 9.55
C GLY A 526 -8.22 -16.07 10.21
N PHE A 527 -7.33 -15.37 9.52
CA PHE A 527 -6.12 -14.78 10.07
C PHE A 527 -6.23 -13.26 10.04
N SER A 528 -5.92 -12.60 11.17
CA SER A 528 -5.76 -11.14 11.18
C SER A 528 -4.52 -10.79 10.36
N THR A 529 -4.67 -9.86 9.41
CA THR A 529 -3.56 -9.26 8.67
C THR A 529 -3.68 -7.75 8.77
N HIS A 530 -2.53 -7.08 8.85
CA HIS A 530 -2.43 -5.63 8.90
C HIS A 530 -1.86 -5.04 7.59
N SER A 531 -1.79 -5.87 6.55
CA SER A 531 -1.12 -5.58 5.29
C SER A 531 -2.07 -4.96 4.27
N GLN A 532 -1.71 -3.80 3.72
CA GLN A 532 -2.42 -3.17 2.61
C GLN A 532 -1.56 -3.18 1.35
N SER A 533 -2.06 -3.80 0.28
CA SER A 533 -1.32 -3.90 -0.98
C SER A 533 -0.84 -2.54 -1.51
N LEU A 534 0.36 -2.52 -2.06
CA LEU A 534 0.96 -1.40 -2.76
C LEU A 534 0.54 -1.33 -4.23
N LEU A 535 -0.15 -2.36 -4.76
CA LEU A 535 -0.59 -2.40 -6.16
C LEU A 535 -1.47 -1.20 -6.55
N PRO A 536 -2.42 -0.72 -5.72
CA PRO A 536 -3.11 0.53 -6.00
C PRO A 536 -2.19 1.76 -6.09
N ILE A 537 -1.09 1.79 -5.34
CA ILE A 537 -0.10 2.88 -5.43
C ILE A 537 0.64 2.76 -6.77
N PHE A 538 1.10 1.55 -7.13
CA PHE A 538 1.73 1.28 -8.42
C PHE A 538 0.87 1.67 -9.64
N HIS A 539 -0.45 1.71 -9.47
CA HIS A 539 -1.41 2.10 -10.49
C HIS A 539 -1.89 3.56 -10.41
N GLY A 540 -1.48 4.32 -9.37
CA GLY A 540 -1.94 5.69 -9.15
C GLY A 540 -3.40 5.81 -8.70
N THR A 541 -3.97 4.74 -8.13
CA THR A 541 -5.38 4.66 -7.69
C THR A 541 -5.53 4.44 -6.18
N ASP A 542 -4.44 4.57 -5.42
CA ASP A 542 -4.43 4.33 -3.97
C ASP A 542 -5.22 5.39 -3.19
N THR A 543 -6.18 4.90 -2.39
CA THR A 543 -7.02 5.70 -1.49
C THR A 543 -6.94 5.23 -0.04
N ALA A 544 -6.11 4.23 0.25
CA ALA A 544 -6.02 3.65 1.58
C ALA A 544 -5.26 4.57 2.54
N SER A 545 -5.69 4.56 3.81
CA SER A 545 -4.97 5.22 4.91
C SER A 545 -4.13 4.18 5.64
N ARG A 546 -2.86 4.50 5.87
CA ARG A 546 -1.88 3.62 6.52
C ARG A 546 -1.41 4.18 7.85
N CYS A 547 -0.93 3.26 8.68
CA CYS A 547 -0.26 3.54 9.94
C CYS A 547 0.96 2.64 10.02
N VAL A 548 2.14 3.22 10.18
CA VAL A 548 3.36 2.49 10.51
C VAL A 548 3.27 2.07 11.96
N ILE A 549 3.58 0.80 12.21
CA ILE A 549 3.69 0.21 13.55
C ILE A 549 5.01 -0.56 13.58
N ALA A 550 6.00 0.04 14.23
CA ALA A 550 7.30 -0.58 14.45
C ALA A 550 7.45 -0.94 15.93
N GLU A 551 7.91 -2.14 16.23
CA GLU A 551 7.95 -2.68 17.59
C GLU A 551 9.24 -3.43 17.89
N LYS A 552 9.59 -3.38 19.16
CA LYS A 552 10.68 -4.15 19.74
C LYS A 552 10.27 -4.63 21.13
N PHE A 553 10.49 -5.91 21.41
CA PHE A 553 10.27 -6.48 22.74
C PHE A 553 11.09 -7.75 22.93
N GLY A 554 11.16 -8.23 24.18
CA GLY A 554 11.81 -9.49 24.55
C GLY A 554 13.33 -9.38 24.70
N ASP A 555 13.87 -8.16 24.65
CA ASP A 555 15.17 -7.82 25.21
C ASP A 555 15.01 -6.84 26.37
N ASN A 556 16.04 -6.61 27.17
CA ASN A 556 15.95 -5.75 28.36
C ASN A 556 16.26 -4.27 28.04
N ASN A 557 16.34 -3.86 26.76
CA ASN A 557 16.79 -2.52 26.41
C ASN A 557 16.11 -1.96 25.15
N GLY A 558 15.28 -0.94 25.34
CA GLY A 558 14.61 -0.23 24.24
C GLY A 558 13.37 -0.95 23.71
N ASN A 559 12.68 -1.72 24.56
CA ASN A 559 11.35 -2.23 24.24
C ASN A 559 10.38 -1.06 24.04
N GLY A 560 9.45 -1.23 23.11
CA GLY A 560 8.46 -0.21 22.82
C GLY A 560 7.80 -0.36 21.47
N ARG A 561 7.02 0.67 21.13
CA ARG A 561 6.33 0.81 19.85
C ARG A 561 6.50 2.23 19.30
N ALA A 562 6.69 2.34 17.99
CA ALA A 562 6.67 3.60 17.25
C ALA A 562 5.50 3.63 16.26
N LEU A 563 4.84 4.78 16.17
CA LEU A 563 3.63 5.00 15.38
C LEU A 563 3.75 6.25 14.51
N ILE A 564 3.41 6.11 13.22
CA ILE A 564 3.29 7.21 12.25
C ILE A 564 2.01 6.96 11.46
N SER A 565 1.16 7.97 11.26
CA SER A 565 -0.12 7.81 10.55
C SER A 565 -0.27 8.82 9.43
N ASP A 566 -0.89 8.43 8.31
CA ASP A 566 -1.22 9.32 7.20
C ASP A 566 -2.12 10.51 7.58
N VAL A 567 -2.80 10.46 8.72
CA VAL A 567 -3.63 11.58 9.20
C VAL A 567 -2.77 12.73 9.72
N TYR A 568 -1.66 12.40 10.38
CA TYR A 568 -0.66 13.35 10.89
C TYR A 568 0.74 12.89 10.47
N PRO A 569 1.05 12.94 9.16
CA PRO A 569 2.23 12.28 8.60
C PRO A 569 3.56 12.90 9.06
N ASP A 570 3.52 14.12 9.57
CA ASP A 570 4.70 14.81 10.07
C ASP A 570 5.03 14.46 11.52
N TYR A 571 4.15 13.75 12.22
CA TYR A 571 4.29 13.42 13.62
C TYR A 571 4.55 11.94 13.84
N LYS A 572 5.39 11.66 14.82
CA LYS A 572 5.70 10.31 15.27
C LYS A 572 5.61 10.23 16.79
N LEU A 573 4.94 9.18 17.26
CA LEU A 573 4.87 8.83 18.67
C LEU A 573 5.74 7.60 18.90
N ILE A 574 6.57 7.64 19.94
CA ILE A 574 7.30 6.48 20.46
C ILE A 574 6.85 6.26 21.90
N ILE A 575 6.55 5.01 22.22
CA ILE A 575 6.15 4.57 23.56
C ILE A 575 7.14 3.49 23.96
N PHE A 576 8.11 3.85 24.81
CA PHE A 576 9.04 2.89 25.39
C PHE A 576 8.41 2.24 26.61
N GLY A 577 8.62 0.94 26.74
CA GLY A 577 8.18 0.15 27.87
C GLY A 577 8.16 -1.33 27.53
N ASP A 578 7.98 -2.18 28.52
CA ASP A 578 7.75 -3.61 28.38
C ASP A 578 6.26 -3.90 28.51
N LYS A 579 5.64 -4.26 27.38
CA LYS A 579 4.21 -4.61 27.33
C LYS A 579 3.82 -5.79 28.23
N ASP A 580 4.80 -6.61 28.64
CA ASP A 580 4.57 -7.80 29.46
C ASP A 580 4.87 -7.55 30.95
N ASP A 581 5.46 -6.40 31.30
CA ASP A 581 5.73 -5.99 32.68
C ASP A 581 4.73 -4.92 33.14
N ILE A 582 3.70 -5.37 33.86
CA ILE A 582 2.68 -4.50 34.45
C ILE A 582 3.22 -3.53 35.52
N SER A 583 4.49 -3.60 35.89
CA SER A 583 5.13 -2.64 36.79
C SER A 583 5.96 -1.59 36.07
N ASP A 584 6.16 -1.76 34.76
CA ASP A 584 6.91 -0.82 33.95
C ASP A 584 6.11 0.47 33.73
N THR A 585 6.81 1.61 33.82
CA THR A 585 6.19 2.93 33.61
C THR A 585 6.57 3.41 32.22
N PRO A 586 5.62 3.47 31.28
CA PRO A 586 5.97 3.78 29.91
C PRO A 586 6.46 5.22 29.73
N ILE A 587 7.44 5.39 28.84
CA ILE A 587 8.02 6.67 28.48
C ILE A 587 7.55 7.05 27.09
N PHE A 588 6.88 8.20 26.99
CA PHE A 588 6.33 8.71 25.74
C PHE A 588 7.26 9.78 25.14
N GLU A 589 7.42 9.73 23.83
CA GLU A 589 8.13 10.74 23.07
C GLU A 589 7.36 11.10 21.80
N LEU A 590 7.20 12.39 21.52
CA LEU A 590 6.53 12.89 20.33
C LEU A 590 7.48 13.77 19.53
N TYR A 591 7.59 13.52 18.22
CA TYR A 591 8.50 14.23 17.33
C TYR A 591 7.78 14.80 16.11
N ASN A 592 8.26 15.94 15.61
CA ASN A 592 7.88 16.48 14.30
C ASN A 592 9.01 16.19 13.29
N LEU A 593 8.81 15.19 12.43
CA LEU A 593 9.84 14.64 11.55
C LEU A 593 10.43 15.63 10.54
N PRO A 594 9.65 16.52 9.88
CA PRO A 594 10.22 17.46 8.91
C PRO A 594 11.20 18.47 9.50
N SER A 595 10.99 18.87 10.75
CA SER A 595 11.87 19.83 11.45
C SER A 595 12.95 19.16 12.30
N ASP A 596 12.79 17.86 12.60
CA ASP A 596 13.65 17.11 13.49
C ASP A 596 13.87 15.68 12.98
N ALA A 597 14.59 15.56 11.86
CA ALA A 597 14.83 14.27 11.20
C ALA A 597 15.54 13.24 12.08
N ASN A 598 16.38 13.67 13.04
CA ASN A 598 17.08 12.80 13.98
C ASN A 598 16.40 12.76 15.37
N GLU A 599 15.15 13.22 15.50
CA GLU A 599 14.33 13.07 16.71
C GLU A 599 15.04 13.50 18.01
N GLN A 600 15.68 14.67 17.99
CA GLN A 600 16.41 15.21 19.15
C GLN A 600 15.52 16.00 20.12
N THR A 601 14.37 16.49 19.66
CA THR A 601 13.50 17.40 20.41
C THR A 601 12.16 16.73 20.70
N ASN A 602 12.09 16.03 21.83
CA ASN A 602 10.82 15.47 22.32
C ASN A 602 9.85 16.62 22.67
N LEU A 603 8.78 16.73 21.91
CA LEU A 603 7.77 17.78 22.05
C LEU A 603 6.99 17.68 23.37
N LEU A 604 6.91 16.50 23.99
CA LEU A 604 6.19 16.30 25.26
C LEU A 604 6.89 16.95 26.46
N LEU A 605 8.13 17.43 26.30
CA LEU A 605 8.85 18.19 27.33
C LEU A 605 8.42 19.66 27.41
N SER A 606 7.45 20.09 26.60
CA SER A 606 6.91 21.45 26.56
C SER A 606 5.41 21.43 26.19
N PRO A 607 4.67 22.53 26.43
CA PRO A 607 3.29 22.62 25.97
C PRO A 607 3.18 22.41 24.45
N LEU A 608 2.34 21.47 24.03
CA LEU A 608 2.12 21.16 22.61
C LEU A 608 1.32 22.27 21.92
N SER A 609 1.56 22.44 20.61
CA SER A 609 0.63 23.18 19.75
C SER A 609 -0.67 22.38 19.60
N ASN A 610 -1.77 23.03 19.19
CA ASN A 610 -3.04 22.36 18.96
C ASN A 610 -2.92 21.20 17.95
N GLU A 611 -2.09 21.37 16.92
CA GLU A 611 -1.84 20.33 15.91
C GLU A 611 -1.04 19.16 16.50
N ALA A 612 0.05 19.45 17.23
CA ALA A 612 0.86 18.42 17.88
C ALA A 612 0.06 17.64 18.94
N GLN A 613 -0.83 18.30 19.68
CA GLN A 613 -1.76 17.64 20.60
C GLN A 613 -2.71 16.70 19.85
N SER A 614 -3.30 17.16 18.74
CA SER A 614 -4.22 16.33 17.94
C SER A 614 -3.52 15.12 17.33
N ALA A 615 -2.25 15.29 16.92
CA ALA A 615 -1.42 14.20 16.43
C ALA A 615 -1.08 13.18 17.54
N TYR A 616 -0.70 13.65 18.73
CA TYR A 616 -0.48 12.81 19.90
C TYR A 616 -1.72 11.99 20.25
N ASP A 617 -2.88 12.65 20.38
CA ASP A 617 -4.14 11.99 20.73
C ASP A 617 -4.54 10.94 19.68
N HIS A 618 -4.34 11.24 18.38
CA HIS A 618 -4.60 10.29 17.29
C HIS A 618 -3.69 9.07 17.34
N LEU A 619 -2.37 9.26 17.53
CA LEU A 619 -1.41 8.16 17.59
C LEU A 619 -1.59 7.33 18.86
N LEU A 620 -1.90 7.96 20.00
CA LEU A 620 -2.24 7.25 21.23
C LEU A 620 -3.52 6.43 21.08
N ALA A 621 -4.55 6.98 20.42
CA ALA A 621 -5.77 6.23 20.12
C ALA A 621 -5.49 5.02 19.20
N LYS A 622 -4.53 5.14 18.27
CA LYS A 622 -4.07 3.99 17.46
C LYS A 622 -3.40 2.94 18.31
N ASP A 623 -2.53 3.32 19.23
CA ASP A 623 -1.89 2.38 20.17
C ASP A 623 -2.91 1.59 20.99
N LEU A 624 -3.88 2.29 21.60
CA LEU A 624 -4.94 1.69 22.40
C LEU A 624 -5.82 0.73 21.58
N ALA A 625 -6.08 1.06 20.30
CA ALA A 625 -6.85 0.20 19.40
C ALA A 625 -6.14 -1.12 19.05
N LEU A 626 -4.81 -1.19 19.18
CA LEU A 626 -4.02 -2.42 18.97
C LEU A 626 -4.03 -3.34 20.20
N GLY A 627 -4.78 -3.00 21.25
CA GLY A 627 -4.93 -3.81 22.45
C GLY A 627 -4.11 -3.35 23.66
N GLY A 628 -3.49 -2.16 23.60
CA GLY A 628 -2.68 -1.64 24.70
C GLY A 628 -1.34 -2.38 24.88
N GLY A 629 -0.87 -2.46 26.11
CA GLY A 629 0.39 -3.09 26.52
C GLY A 629 1.51 -2.10 26.79
N TYR A 630 1.88 -1.29 25.80
CA TYR A 630 2.94 -0.29 25.98
C TYR A 630 2.44 1.04 26.56
N SER A 631 1.19 1.43 26.28
CA SER A 631 0.57 2.61 26.91
C SER A 631 -0.21 2.27 28.17
N ASP A 632 -0.27 0.98 28.53
CA ASP A 632 -0.90 0.53 29.75
C ASP A 632 -0.03 0.96 30.92
N SER A 633 -0.42 2.05 31.57
CA SER A 633 0.13 2.39 32.88
C SER A 633 -0.02 1.15 33.79
N PRO A 634 0.95 0.84 34.68
CA PRO A 634 0.88 -0.27 35.61
C PRO A 634 -0.53 -0.45 36.14
N ALA A 635 -1.05 -1.68 36.13
CA ALA A 635 -2.39 -1.96 36.64
C ALA A 635 -2.49 -1.49 38.10
N GLY A 636 -2.95 -0.24 38.31
CA GLY A 636 -2.85 0.46 39.58
C GLY A 636 -2.32 1.90 39.57
N SER A 637 -1.77 2.46 38.49
CA SER A 637 -1.30 3.86 38.47
C SER A 637 -1.99 4.73 37.42
N PHE A 638 -3.12 5.31 37.83
CA PHE A 638 -3.41 6.71 37.49
C PHE A 638 -3.68 7.41 38.81
N ASP A 639 -2.62 7.76 39.53
CA ASP A 639 -2.75 8.10 40.96
C ASP A 639 -2.71 9.60 41.25
N THR A 640 -2.48 10.47 40.27
CA THR A 640 -2.33 11.90 40.56
C THR A 640 -2.88 12.85 39.50
N ILE A 641 -3.98 13.50 39.84
CA ILE A 641 -4.56 14.63 39.10
C ILE A 641 -4.34 15.91 39.91
N TYR A 642 -3.79 16.93 39.25
CA TYR A 642 -3.62 18.27 39.79
C TYR A 642 -4.70 19.20 39.24
N ILE A 643 -5.49 19.79 40.13
CA ILE A 643 -6.52 20.78 39.79
C ILE A 643 -6.05 22.15 40.24
N GLU A 644 -5.91 23.11 39.31
CA GLU A 644 -5.59 24.48 39.67
C GLU A 644 -6.82 25.15 40.29
N LEU A 645 -6.65 25.79 41.45
CA LEU A 645 -7.68 26.62 42.05
C LEU A 645 -7.49 28.09 41.67
N PRO A 646 -8.57 28.85 41.48
CA PRO A 646 -8.48 30.24 41.08
C PRO A 646 -7.71 31.07 42.10
N ASN A 647 -6.65 31.75 41.64
CA ASN A 647 -5.85 32.67 42.45
C ASN A 647 -6.67 33.94 42.72
N ARG A 648 -7.19 34.07 43.95
CA ARG A 648 -7.82 35.30 44.44
C ARG A 648 -7.33 35.54 45.85
N THR A 649 -7.18 36.80 46.21
CA THR A 649 -7.04 37.22 47.61
C THR A 649 -8.41 37.69 48.09
N GLY A 650 -8.78 37.35 49.34
CA GLY A 650 -10.05 37.77 49.93
C GLY A 650 -11.09 36.65 50.14
N PRO A 651 -12.36 37.00 50.47
CA PRO A 651 -13.36 36.08 51.02
C PRO A 651 -13.88 35.01 50.05
N THR A 652 -13.63 35.16 48.74
CA THR A 652 -14.03 34.21 47.68
C THR A 652 -12.89 33.30 47.25
N SER A 653 -11.82 33.23 48.03
CA SER A 653 -10.60 32.50 47.67
C SER A 653 -10.59 31.10 48.30
N PRO A 654 -9.81 30.15 47.77
CA PRO A 654 -9.50 28.91 48.46
C PRO A 654 -8.97 29.14 49.89
N PRO A 655 -9.10 28.17 50.81
CA PRO A 655 -8.52 28.31 52.14
C PRO A 655 -7.00 28.51 52.04
N ASN A 656 -6.50 29.65 52.54
CA ASN A 656 -5.05 29.88 52.69
C ASN A 656 -4.43 28.99 53.78
N ASN A 657 -5.24 28.49 54.71
CA ASN A 657 -4.78 27.50 55.68
C ASN A 657 -4.69 26.13 55.00
N LEU A 658 -3.47 25.66 54.78
CA LEU A 658 -3.16 24.37 54.14
C LEU A 658 -3.69 23.16 54.92
N SER A 659 -4.01 23.32 56.21
CA SER A 659 -4.61 22.26 57.02
C SER A 659 -6.11 22.07 56.75
N VAL A 660 -6.73 22.90 55.90
CA VAL A 660 -8.14 22.77 55.51
C VAL A 660 -8.24 22.00 54.20
N ASN A 661 -8.62 20.73 54.32
CA ASN A 661 -8.79 19.83 53.17
C ASN A 661 -10.15 20.02 52.49
N PRO A 662 -10.25 19.72 51.18
CA PRO A 662 -11.54 19.67 50.50
C PRO A 662 -12.37 18.50 51.03
N THR A 663 -13.68 18.72 51.09
CA THR A 663 -14.71 17.76 51.48
C THR A 663 -15.28 16.97 50.30
N ALA A 664 -15.13 17.47 49.07
CA ALA A 664 -15.52 16.77 47.85
C ALA A 664 -14.71 17.27 46.66
N ILE A 665 -14.37 16.35 45.75
CA ILE A 665 -13.73 16.64 44.47
C ILE A 665 -14.51 15.87 43.40
N ILE A 666 -15.01 16.58 42.39
CA ILE A 666 -15.74 16.00 41.25
C ILE A 666 -14.96 16.36 39.98
N ILE A 667 -14.63 15.38 39.14
CA ILE A 667 -13.93 15.56 37.86
C ILE A 667 -14.78 14.93 36.78
N ASP A 668 -15.25 15.72 35.82
CA ASP A 668 -16.17 15.30 34.75
C ASP A 668 -17.35 14.44 35.24
N GLY A 669 -17.92 14.83 36.40
CA GLY A 669 -19.04 14.14 37.04
C GLY A 669 -18.67 12.96 37.94
N GLN A 670 -17.39 12.60 38.04
CA GLN A 670 -16.90 11.49 38.87
C GLN A 670 -16.28 11.97 40.18
N SER A 671 -16.51 11.24 41.26
CA SER A 671 -15.90 11.52 42.56
C SER A 671 -14.42 11.13 42.59
N ALA A 672 -13.55 12.07 42.92
CA ALA A 672 -12.13 11.86 43.14
C ALA A 672 -11.78 11.89 44.63
N SER A 673 -10.75 11.14 45.02
CA SER A 673 -10.22 11.11 46.37
C SER A 673 -9.17 12.19 46.55
N PHE A 674 -9.27 12.98 47.62
CA PHE A 674 -8.26 13.98 47.96
C PHE A 674 -6.96 13.32 48.41
N VAL A 675 -5.82 13.78 47.89
CA VAL A 675 -4.49 13.31 48.27
C VAL A 675 -3.76 14.39 49.08
N ALA A 676 -3.57 15.58 48.50
CA ALA A 676 -2.81 16.66 49.13
C ALA A 676 -3.13 18.06 48.58
N ARG A 677 -2.74 19.09 49.32
CA ARG A 677 -2.64 20.48 48.84
C ARG A 677 -1.20 20.76 48.44
N GLU A 678 -0.97 21.18 47.20
CA GLU A 678 0.35 21.50 46.66
C GLU A 678 0.39 22.97 46.21
N ASP A 679 0.43 23.86 47.20
CA ASP A 679 0.47 25.29 46.94
C ASP A 679 1.93 25.75 46.83
N SER A 680 2.28 26.41 45.72
CA SER A 680 3.66 26.86 45.47
C SER A 680 3.91 28.27 46.01
N SER A 681 5.07 28.51 46.65
CA SER A 681 5.46 29.81 47.22
C SER A 681 6.13 30.77 46.21
N GLY A 682 6.04 30.48 44.91
CA GLY A 682 6.61 31.31 43.84
C GLY A 682 5.78 32.56 43.50
N THR A 683 6.29 33.41 42.60
CA THR A 683 5.65 34.68 42.19
C THR A 683 4.26 34.53 41.55
N ALA A 684 3.92 33.34 41.05
CA ALA A 684 2.62 33.05 40.45
C ALA A 684 1.53 32.61 41.46
N GLN A 685 1.90 32.29 42.71
CA GLN A 685 0.99 31.77 43.75
C GLN A 685 -0.04 30.78 43.19
N ARG A 686 0.43 29.68 42.59
CA ARG A 686 -0.46 28.63 42.07
C ARG A 686 -0.89 27.72 43.22
N TYR A 687 -2.19 27.52 43.32
CA TYR A 687 -2.84 26.68 44.34
C TYR A 687 -3.31 25.40 43.66
N TRP A 688 -2.76 24.26 44.06
CA TRP A 688 -3.13 22.97 43.45
C TRP A 688 -3.75 22.04 44.48
N VAL A 689 -4.76 21.30 44.01
CA VAL A 689 -5.29 20.14 44.73
C VAL A 689 -4.86 18.89 43.99
N LYS A 690 -4.11 18.05 44.70
CA LYS A 690 -3.72 16.72 44.27
C LYS A 690 -4.83 15.73 44.66
N CYS A 691 -5.29 14.94 43.71
CA CYS A 691 -6.36 13.96 43.91
C CYS A 691 -6.14 12.70 43.05
N SER A 692 -6.87 11.62 43.36
CA SER A 692 -6.85 10.36 42.61
C SER A 692 -8.26 9.96 42.16
N LEU A 693 -8.38 9.36 40.98
CA LEU A 693 -9.62 8.77 40.46
C LEU A 693 -9.54 7.24 40.50
N THR A 694 -10.69 6.57 40.38
CA THR A 694 -10.70 5.10 40.31
C THR A 694 -10.12 4.65 38.95
N PRO A 695 -9.29 3.60 38.90
CA PRO A 695 -8.65 3.13 37.66
C PRO A 695 -9.65 2.87 36.53
N GLY A 696 -9.27 3.21 35.29
CA GLY A 696 -10.05 2.93 34.08
C GLY A 696 -10.84 4.13 33.50
N THR A 697 -10.65 5.33 34.04
CA THR A 697 -11.31 6.57 33.59
C THR A 697 -10.30 7.48 32.90
N GLY A 698 -9.61 6.94 31.89
CA GLY A 698 -8.62 7.68 31.11
C GLY A 698 -9.27 8.74 30.23
N GLY A 699 -8.76 9.96 30.28
CA GLY A 699 -9.10 11.02 29.34
C GLY A 699 -8.45 12.35 29.71
N PRO A 700 -8.34 13.31 28.77
CA PRO A 700 -8.16 14.70 29.13
C PRO A 700 -9.40 15.16 29.90
N PHE A 701 -9.23 15.56 31.17
CA PHE A 701 -10.34 16.05 31.98
C PHE A 701 -10.72 17.47 31.59
N THR A 702 -12.01 17.73 31.39
CA THR A 702 -12.49 19.03 30.88
C THR A 702 -12.98 19.96 31.97
N SER A 703 -13.42 19.40 33.11
CA SER A 703 -14.00 20.16 34.21
C SER A 703 -13.77 19.47 35.55
N ALA A 704 -13.47 20.28 36.57
CA ALA A 704 -13.35 19.82 37.94
C ALA A 704 -14.03 20.80 38.89
N THR A 705 -14.65 20.28 39.95
CA THR A 705 -15.23 21.04 41.05
C THR A 705 -14.61 20.60 42.37
N VAL A 706 -13.95 21.51 43.07
CA VAL A 706 -13.35 21.26 44.39
C VAL A 706 -14.14 22.00 45.46
N THR A 707 -14.63 21.29 46.47
CA THR A 707 -15.45 21.85 47.55
C THR A 707 -14.72 21.80 48.89
N PHE A 708 -14.61 22.94 49.58
CA PHE A 708 -14.02 23.06 50.92
C PHE A 708 -15.07 23.35 52.01
N PRO A 709 -14.80 22.97 53.27
CA PRO A 709 -15.66 23.30 54.40
C PRO A 709 -15.53 24.78 54.82
N ASN A 710 -16.55 25.26 55.54
CA ASN A 710 -16.61 26.53 56.28
C ASN A 710 -16.16 27.78 55.50
N ASN A 711 -17.09 28.38 54.78
CA ASN A 711 -16.98 29.76 54.33
C ASN A 711 -17.01 30.68 55.56
N PRO A 712 -15.92 31.43 55.84
CA PRO A 712 -15.83 32.27 57.04
C PRO A 712 -16.86 33.41 57.08
N ASN A 713 -17.56 33.70 55.98
CA ASN A 713 -18.59 34.75 55.92
C ASN A 713 -20.03 34.22 55.97
N THR A 714 -20.27 32.95 55.64
CA THR A 714 -21.64 32.40 55.50
C THR A 714 -21.87 31.09 56.25
N GLY A 715 -20.82 30.45 56.79
CA GLY A 715 -20.90 29.16 57.48
C GLY A 715 -21.20 27.95 56.58
N GLY A 716 -21.44 28.15 55.28
CA GLY A 716 -21.69 27.09 54.29
C GLY A 716 -20.43 26.58 53.57
N ALA A 717 -20.57 25.61 52.66
CA ALA A 717 -19.47 25.12 51.82
C ALA A 717 -19.10 26.13 50.72
N ARG A 718 -17.87 26.05 50.20
CA ARG A 718 -17.39 26.81 49.03
C ARG A 718 -16.90 25.86 47.96
N SER A 719 -17.38 26.01 46.73
CA SER A 719 -17.01 25.17 45.59
C SER A 719 -16.30 25.99 44.52
N PHE A 720 -15.26 25.42 43.93
CA PHE A 720 -14.43 26.05 42.92
C PHE A 720 -14.41 25.19 41.66
N ASN A 721 -14.85 25.77 40.56
CA ASN A 721 -14.77 25.13 39.25
C ASN A 721 -13.42 25.44 38.61
N SER A 722 -12.82 24.44 37.97
CA SER A 722 -11.57 24.56 37.24
C SER A 722 -11.66 23.82 35.92
N THR A 723 -11.03 24.40 34.90
CA THR A 723 -10.78 23.77 33.59
C THR A 723 -9.29 23.54 33.37
N GLN A 724 -8.45 23.89 34.35
CA GLN A 724 -7.01 23.63 34.32
C GLN A 724 -6.73 22.39 35.18
N ILE A 725 -6.68 21.25 34.50
CA ILE A 725 -6.55 19.93 35.10
C ILE A 725 -5.37 19.25 34.42
N ILE A 726 -4.37 18.88 35.22
CA ILE A 726 -3.19 18.17 34.73
C ILE A 726 -3.27 16.76 35.30
N ALA A 727 -3.55 15.79 34.44
CA ALA A 727 -3.37 14.39 34.78
C ALA A 727 -1.88 14.07 34.62
N ASN A 728 -1.22 13.68 35.70
CA ASN A 728 0.12 13.12 35.63
C ASN A 728 -0.04 11.60 35.64
N PRO A 729 0.45 10.87 34.62
CA PRO A 729 0.50 9.41 34.67
C PRO A 729 1.24 8.92 35.91
#